data_AF-A0A1Y3NBP7-F1
#
_entry.id   AF-A0A1Y3NBP7-F1
#
_cell.length_a   1.000
_cell.length_b   1.000
_cell.length_c   1.000
_cell.angle_alpha   90.00
_cell.angle_beta   90.00
_cell.angle_gamma   90.00
#
_symmetry.space_group_name_H-M   'P 1'
#
loop_
_entity.id
_entity.type
_entity.pdbx_description
1 polymer ?
#
loop_
_entity_poly.entity_id
_entity_poly.type
_entity_poly.pdbx_seq_one_letter_code
_entity_poly.pdbx_strand_id
1 'polypeptide(L)'
;LLTTSLVTASRSDFYGENDNRPELFKILDDHIGTIKITLEDDDWAAMKNMTVQAPWGAASAPRYETNKGSMEFFVDGTDYKVELNPGDFVFGLGGSGSRNYVKPGFNIKLKKKKTVYEVKSLRLRANIRDPTLMREKLSSDIFYKMGIPATSANYVNMIVNGEDFGIFILTNKIKKDFIKRYYNDDNPVNLFECKDAGSRFENNGVADLCGNVDEEINDQRDDIRAFNDAVNAAKTVEELEKVLDVDQFLRIVAFELLTDSWDHFLSYSHNNFWYKGKDGKWLIFLKDYDETFGNNFNSMVFEYFPLYADRTYVPKEDLFNIANMSLRDLDFDHPFLKYLLHEDDTRLRKIIGEYVKKVFNPKVLLPRIDEIAELIRDDITSSRSLDENGFGKGYSNVVGFNPRFNGTHFEDCLGYGNYNSNVSHTITFGLRYYIEERFRYICHTYGIDPETLELIEPRPKVAYWGIKNKYKVKFEGNDFFKDDQVRFTYPDLDKEDYMQEEYNADPEKNNKPSNYVIPPFKYEKESSSTTTTTAPEETSTVATPTATEAPKECWSEAFGYPCCETSCHIYETDEDGEWGYEDHHWCGIPSTCADNKCWSEKLGYPCCETSCYAYETDANGAWGYENNHWCGILKENC
;
A
#
# COMPACT_ATOMS: atom_id res chain seq x y z
N LEU A 1 17.42 -10.61 -50.50
CA LEU A 1 17.92 -9.52 -49.65
C LEU A 1 18.31 -10.13 -48.32
N LEU A 2 19.55 -9.92 -47.91
CA LEU A 2 20.18 -10.59 -46.77
C LEU A 2 19.37 -10.34 -45.48
N THR A 3 19.04 -11.42 -44.78
CA THR A 3 18.64 -11.43 -43.38
C THR A 3 19.83 -11.02 -42.53
N THR A 4 19.92 -9.73 -42.21
CA THR A 4 20.71 -9.27 -41.07
C THR A 4 20.08 -9.87 -39.81
N SER A 5 20.74 -10.87 -39.24
CA SER A 5 20.57 -11.23 -37.83
C SER A 5 20.80 -9.96 -37.01
N LEU A 6 19.71 -9.35 -36.57
CA LEU A 6 19.78 -8.45 -35.42
C LEU A 6 20.26 -9.33 -34.28
N VAL A 7 21.48 -9.06 -33.80
CA VAL A 7 21.89 -9.50 -32.47
C VAL A 7 20.90 -8.82 -31.53
N THR A 8 19.91 -9.57 -31.04
CA THR A 8 19.02 -9.10 -29.98
C THR A 8 19.91 -8.85 -28.77
N ALA A 9 19.99 -7.59 -28.32
CA ALA A 9 20.67 -7.26 -27.07
C ALA A 9 20.09 -8.12 -25.94
N SER A 10 20.94 -8.56 -25.01
CA SER A 10 20.49 -9.41 -23.91
C SER A 10 19.63 -8.58 -22.97
N ARG A 11 18.53 -9.14 -22.47
CA ARG A 11 17.72 -8.50 -21.42
C ARG A 11 18.50 -8.28 -20.12
N SER A 12 19.65 -8.94 -19.94
CA SER A 12 20.59 -8.68 -18.84
C SER A 12 21.33 -7.35 -18.98
N ASP A 13 21.42 -6.75 -20.18
CA ASP A 13 22.06 -5.44 -20.37
C ASP A 13 21.34 -4.35 -19.57
N PHE A 14 20.06 -4.56 -19.22
CA PHE A 14 19.30 -3.68 -18.34
C PHE A 14 20.02 -3.41 -17.01
N TYR A 15 20.73 -4.37 -16.41
CA TYR A 15 21.33 -4.18 -15.08
C TYR A 15 22.71 -3.50 -15.12
N GLY A 16 23.32 -3.40 -16.31
CA GLY A 16 24.64 -2.82 -16.50
C GLY A 16 25.78 -3.66 -15.92
N GLU A 17 26.99 -3.10 -15.94
CA GLU A 17 28.23 -3.84 -15.63
C GLU A 17 28.36 -4.29 -14.18
N ASN A 18 27.60 -3.68 -13.25
CA ASN A 18 27.66 -3.99 -11.81
C ASN A 18 26.62 -5.03 -11.37
N ASP A 19 26.04 -5.78 -12.30
CA ASP A 19 25.07 -6.82 -12.00
C ASP A 19 25.69 -7.97 -11.19
N ASN A 20 25.36 -7.99 -9.90
CA ASN A 20 25.81 -8.97 -8.93
C ASN A 20 24.72 -9.99 -8.55
N ARG A 21 23.65 -10.10 -9.34
CA ARG A 21 22.62 -11.13 -9.15
C ARG A 21 23.21 -12.53 -9.26
N PRO A 22 22.61 -13.54 -8.59
CA PRO A 22 22.97 -14.94 -8.81
C PRO A 22 22.87 -15.32 -10.29
N GLU A 23 23.79 -16.15 -10.77
CA GLU A 23 23.87 -16.57 -12.18
C GLU A 23 22.55 -17.11 -12.75
N LEU A 24 21.76 -17.81 -11.92
CA LEU A 24 20.42 -18.27 -12.29
C LEU A 24 19.57 -17.17 -12.93
N PHE A 25 19.53 -16.00 -12.32
CA PHE A 25 18.62 -14.91 -12.74
C PHE A 25 19.14 -14.16 -13.96
N LYS A 26 20.46 -14.20 -14.20
CA LYS A 26 21.06 -13.69 -15.44
C LYS A 26 20.69 -14.57 -16.62
N ILE A 27 20.85 -15.89 -16.47
CA ILE A 27 20.42 -16.87 -17.48
C ILE A 27 18.93 -16.69 -17.81
N LEU A 28 18.09 -16.50 -16.79
CA LEU A 28 16.64 -16.37 -16.96
C LEU A 28 16.16 -14.98 -17.40
N ASP A 29 17.04 -14.01 -17.67
CA ASP A 29 16.61 -12.74 -18.24
C ASP A 29 16.15 -12.92 -19.70
N ASP A 30 16.81 -13.80 -20.46
CA ASP A 30 16.48 -14.08 -21.87
C ASP A 30 15.72 -15.39 -22.08
N HIS A 31 15.41 -16.11 -20.99
CA HIS A 31 14.81 -17.42 -21.05
C HIS A 31 13.82 -17.68 -19.91
N ILE A 32 12.87 -18.58 -20.14
CA ILE A 32 12.04 -19.15 -19.10
C ILE A 32 12.60 -20.52 -18.73
N GLY A 33 12.85 -20.74 -17.44
CA GLY A 33 13.31 -22.04 -16.95
C GLY A 33 12.15 -23.02 -16.79
N THR A 34 12.44 -24.31 -16.79
CA THR A 34 11.46 -25.35 -16.50
C THR A 34 11.92 -26.16 -15.30
N ILE A 35 11.04 -26.27 -14.30
CA ILE A 35 11.20 -27.11 -13.12
C ILE A 35 10.28 -28.31 -13.27
N LYS A 36 10.86 -29.51 -13.42
CA LYS A 36 10.13 -30.77 -13.45
C LYS A 36 10.37 -31.53 -12.15
N ILE A 37 9.31 -31.87 -11.43
CA ILE A 37 9.36 -32.63 -10.18
C ILE A 37 8.67 -33.97 -10.39
N THR A 38 9.26 -35.03 -9.83
CA THR A 38 8.64 -36.35 -9.74
C THR A 38 8.56 -36.76 -8.27
N LEU A 39 7.35 -37.03 -7.80
CA LEU A 39 6.99 -37.44 -6.45
C LEU A 39 6.27 -38.79 -6.49
N GLU A 40 6.28 -39.50 -5.37
CA GLU A 40 5.34 -40.62 -5.16
C GLU A 40 3.88 -40.13 -5.20
N ASP A 41 2.97 -40.95 -5.72
CA ASP A 41 1.57 -40.57 -5.93
C ASP A 41 0.87 -40.14 -4.63
N ASP A 42 1.17 -40.81 -3.52
CA ASP A 42 0.61 -40.48 -2.20
C ASP A 42 1.09 -39.11 -1.70
N ASP A 43 2.38 -38.79 -1.89
CA ASP A 43 2.95 -37.49 -1.50
C ASP A 43 2.33 -36.37 -2.34
N TRP A 44 2.14 -36.60 -3.65
CA TRP A 44 1.52 -35.63 -4.53
C TRP A 44 0.03 -35.42 -4.21
N ALA A 45 -0.72 -36.51 -3.98
CA ALA A 45 -2.12 -36.45 -3.58
C ALA A 45 -2.30 -35.70 -2.25
N ALA A 46 -1.44 -35.97 -1.26
CA ALA A 46 -1.43 -35.26 0.02
C ALA A 46 -1.16 -33.76 -0.17
N MET A 47 -0.20 -33.39 -1.01
CA MET A 47 0.09 -32.00 -1.32
C MET A 47 -1.11 -31.30 -1.96
N LYS A 48 -1.72 -31.90 -3.00
CA LYS A 48 -2.91 -31.33 -3.68
C LYS A 48 -4.07 -31.13 -2.71
N ASN A 49 -4.36 -32.11 -1.86
CA ASN A 49 -5.42 -31.99 -0.86
C ASN A 49 -5.18 -30.79 0.08
N MET A 50 -3.94 -30.53 0.48
CA MET A 50 -3.58 -29.39 1.35
C MET A 50 -3.62 -28.03 0.64
N THR A 51 -3.72 -28.01 -0.69
CA THR A 51 -3.96 -26.76 -1.44
C THR A 51 -5.40 -26.29 -1.38
N VAL A 52 -6.36 -27.18 -1.17
CA VAL A 52 -7.79 -26.85 -1.15
C VAL A 52 -8.11 -26.12 0.16
N GLN A 53 -8.24 -24.80 0.07
CA GLN A 53 -8.49 -23.91 1.20
C GLN A 53 -9.57 -22.92 0.80
N ALA A 54 -10.67 -22.90 1.56
CA ALA A 54 -11.68 -21.86 1.38
C ALA A 54 -11.07 -20.48 1.63
N PRO A 55 -11.61 -19.42 0.99
CA PRO A 55 -11.20 -18.05 1.22
C PRO A 55 -11.11 -17.70 2.71
N TRP A 56 -10.07 -16.96 3.07
CA TRP A 56 -9.72 -16.56 4.43
C TRP A 56 -9.33 -17.70 5.39
N GLY A 57 -9.42 -18.97 4.97
CA GLY A 57 -9.01 -20.13 5.77
C GLY A 57 -7.53 -20.50 5.66
N ALA A 58 -6.78 -19.91 4.71
CA ALA A 58 -5.47 -20.44 4.35
C ALA A 58 -4.31 -20.02 5.27
N ALA A 59 -4.48 -18.95 6.05
CA ALA A 59 -3.43 -18.40 6.92
C ALA A 59 -3.01 -19.37 8.05
N SER A 60 -3.99 -20.10 8.60
CA SER A 60 -3.77 -21.10 9.66
C SER A 60 -3.71 -22.54 9.15
N ALA A 61 -3.94 -22.76 7.86
CA ALA A 61 -3.97 -24.08 7.27
C ALA A 61 -2.58 -24.74 7.30
N PRO A 62 -2.47 -26.04 7.61
CA PRO A 62 -1.20 -26.75 7.59
C PRO A 62 -0.56 -26.69 6.20
N ARG A 63 0.77 -26.76 6.16
CA ARG A 63 1.55 -26.87 4.93
C ARG A 63 2.07 -28.30 4.80
N TYR A 64 2.12 -28.77 3.56
CA TYR A 64 2.76 -30.04 3.22
C TYR A 64 4.14 -29.77 2.61
N GLU A 65 5.13 -30.54 3.05
CA GLU A 65 6.48 -30.56 2.50
C GLU A 65 6.96 -32.00 2.36
N THR A 66 7.74 -32.30 1.32
CA THR A 66 8.38 -33.60 1.11
C THR A 66 9.81 -33.43 0.58
N ASN A 67 10.66 -34.41 0.86
CA ASN A 67 11.99 -34.55 0.26
C ASN A 67 12.12 -35.84 -0.57
N LYS A 68 11.00 -36.54 -0.80
CA LYS A 68 10.94 -37.83 -1.50
C LYS A 68 10.60 -37.64 -2.98
N GLY A 69 11.49 -36.97 -3.70
CA GLY A 69 11.31 -36.74 -5.13
C GLY A 69 12.59 -36.40 -5.84
N SER A 70 12.58 -36.56 -7.16
CA SER A 70 13.61 -36.01 -8.03
C SER A 70 13.14 -34.69 -8.63
N MET A 71 14.09 -33.83 -8.97
CA MET A 71 13.83 -32.57 -9.66
C MET A 71 14.84 -32.37 -10.78
N GLU A 72 14.35 -31.91 -11.92
CA GLU A 72 15.15 -31.38 -13.01
C GLU A 72 14.84 -29.89 -13.16
N PHE A 73 15.88 -29.06 -13.19
CA PHE A 73 15.78 -27.69 -13.69
C PHE A 73 16.52 -27.63 -15.03
N PHE A 74 15.89 -27.06 -16.05
CA PHE A 74 16.52 -26.84 -17.34
C PHE A 74 16.01 -25.57 -18.02
N VAL A 75 16.73 -25.11 -19.03
CA VAL A 75 16.32 -23.99 -19.88
C VAL A 75 16.26 -24.48 -21.32
N ASP A 76 15.07 -24.46 -21.92
CA ASP A 76 14.84 -24.98 -23.26
C ASP A 76 15.71 -24.27 -24.30
N GLY A 77 16.28 -25.05 -25.22
CA GLY A 77 17.19 -24.54 -26.25
C GLY A 77 18.62 -24.22 -25.78
N THR A 78 18.97 -24.57 -24.54
CA THR A 78 20.32 -24.37 -23.97
C THR A 78 20.85 -25.66 -23.31
N ASP A 79 22.13 -25.66 -22.94
CA ASP A 79 22.76 -26.75 -22.18
C ASP A 79 22.58 -26.59 -20.65
N TYR A 80 21.85 -25.57 -20.19
CA TYR A 80 21.65 -25.35 -18.77
C TYR A 80 20.73 -26.42 -18.19
N LYS A 81 21.31 -27.32 -17.37
CA LYS A 81 20.58 -28.39 -16.69
C LYS A 81 21.12 -28.66 -15.28
N VAL A 82 20.23 -28.85 -14.32
CA VAL A 82 20.54 -29.32 -12.96
C VAL A 82 19.59 -30.46 -12.60
N GLU A 83 20.16 -31.60 -12.20
CA GLU A 83 19.40 -32.76 -11.72
C GLU A 83 19.62 -32.96 -10.22
N LEU A 84 18.54 -33.17 -9.48
CA LEU A 84 18.55 -33.39 -8.04
C LEU A 84 17.81 -34.69 -7.71
N ASN A 85 18.43 -35.47 -6.83
CA ASN A 85 17.90 -36.75 -6.36
C ASN A 85 17.04 -36.57 -5.09
N PRO A 86 16.26 -37.59 -4.70
CA PRO A 86 15.60 -37.62 -3.40
C PRO A 86 16.55 -37.27 -2.25
N GLY A 87 16.09 -36.38 -1.36
CA GLY A 87 16.86 -35.86 -0.23
C GLY A 87 17.83 -34.71 -0.55
N ASP A 88 18.03 -34.34 -1.82
CA ASP A 88 18.85 -33.16 -2.18
C ASP A 88 18.08 -31.84 -2.09
N PHE A 89 16.75 -31.89 -2.00
CA PHE A 89 15.88 -30.72 -1.80
C PHE A 89 14.67 -31.08 -0.93
N VAL A 90 13.98 -30.05 -0.45
CA VAL A 90 12.63 -30.12 0.12
C VAL A 90 11.72 -29.28 -0.77
N PHE A 91 10.63 -29.87 -1.22
CA PHE A 91 9.56 -29.22 -1.98
C PHE A 91 8.33 -29.09 -1.09
N GLY A 92 7.73 -27.90 -1.05
CA GLY A 92 6.61 -27.65 -0.15
C GLY A 92 5.71 -26.53 -0.61
N LEU A 93 4.50 -26.49 -0.04
CA LEU A 93 3.55 -25.41 -0.30
C LEU A 93 4.10 -24.07 0.19
N GLY A 94 3.97 -23.05 -0.65
CA GLY A 94 4.40 -21.69 -0.39
C GLY A 94 3.23 -20.75 -0.08
N GLY A 95 3.59 -19.57 0.41
CA GLY A 95 2.63 -18.51 0.73
C GLY A 95 1.93 -18.64 2.08
N SER A 96 1.31 -17.54 2.46
CA SER A 96 0.34 -17.44 3.57
C SER A 96 -1.00 -16.98 3.00
N GLY A 97 -1.18 -15.67 2.80
CA GLY A 97 -2.38 -15.10 2.19
C GLY A 97 -2.65 -15.56 0.75
N SER A 98 -1.59 -15.74 -0.04
CA SER A 98 -1.71 -16.19 -1.45
C SER A 98 -2.29 -17.60 -1.62
N ARG A 99 -2.31 -18.42 -0.55
CA ARG A 99 -2.97 -19.74 -0.55
C ARG A 99 -4.49 -19.65 -0.55
N ASN A 100 -5.08 -18.49 -0.25
CA ASN A 100 -6.52 -18.28 -0.37
C ASN A 100 -7.01 -18.26 -1.82
N TYR A 101 -6.10 -18.22 -2.80
CA TYR A 101 -6.42 -18.11 -4.22
C TYR A 101 -6.27 -19.45 -4.93
N VAL A 102 -6.90 -19.55 -6.11
CA VAL A 102 -7.00 -20.81 -6.88
C VAL A 102 -5.66 -21.43 -7.26
N LYS A 103 -4.61 -20.62 -7.46
CA LYS A 103 -3.26 -21.07 -7.81
C LYS A 103 -2.29 -20.83 -6.63
N PRO A 104 -1.92 -21.85 -5.85
CA PRO A 104 -0.97 -21.71 -4.74
C PRO A 104 0.47 -21.58 -5.25
N GLY A 105 1.33 -20.97 -4.43
CA GLY A 105 2.78 -20.96 -4.66
C GLY A 105 3.49 -22.16 -4.03
N PHE A 106 4.79 -22.31 -4.34
CA PHE A 106 5.63 -23.40 -3.84
C PHE A 106 7.02 -22.90 -3.39
N ASN A 107 7.66 -23.63 -2.49
CA ASN A 107 9.05 -23.41 -2.09
C ASN A 107 9.88 -24.65 -2.40
N ILE A 108 11.10 -24.45 -2.93
CA ILE A 108 12.12 -25.49 -3.06
C ILE A 108 13.35 -25.05 -2.26
N LYS A 109 13.69 -25.80 -1.22
CA LYS A 109 14.88 -25.57 -0.37
C LYS A 109 15.92 -26.64 -0.63
N LEU A 110 17.04 -26.26 -1.22
CA LEU A 110 18.14 -27.16 -1.51
C LEU A 110 18.92 -27.52 -0.24
N LYS A 111 19.28 -28.80 -0.11
CA LYS A 111 19.97 -29.35 1.05
C LYS A 111 21.47 -29.53 0.74
N LYS A 112 22.24 -29.81 1.78
CA LYS A 112 23.70 -30.04 1.70
C LYS A 112 24.37 -28.81 1.04
N LYS A 113 25.29 -29.04 0.10
CA LYS A 113 25.99 -28.02 -0.69
C LYS A 113 25.39 -27.84 -2.10
N LYS A 114 24.16 -28.31 -2.34
CA LYS A 114 23.49 -28.20 -3.65
C LYS A 114 22.99 -26.77 -3.90
N THR A 115 22.98 -26.38 -5.16
CA THR A 115 22.50 -25.09 -5.67
C THR A 115 21.89 -25.29 -7.06
N VAL A 116 20.95 -24.44 -7.45
CA VAL A 116 20.62 -24.21 -8.87
C VAL A 116 21.26 -22.88 -9.24
N TYR A 117 22.37 -22.92 -9.98
CA TYR A 117 23.17 -21.75 -10.38
C TYR A 117 23.32 -20.70 -9.26
N GLU A 118 24.01 -21.10 -8.18
CA GLU A 118 24.27 -20.31 -6.95
C GLU A 118 23.08 -20.08 -6.01
N VAL A 119 21.86 -20.46 -6.39
CA VAL A 119 20.65 -20.23 -5.58
C VAL A 119 20.33 -21.47 -4.75
N LYS A 120 20.12 -21.30 -3.44
CA LYS A 120 19.76 -22.38 -2.50
C LYS A 120 18.28 -22.48 -2.17
N SER A 121 17.55 -21.37 -2.29
CA SER A 121 16.12 -21.31 -1.99
C SER A 121 15.41 -20.69 -3.16
N LEU A 122 14.53 -21.46 -3.79
CA LEU A 122 13.71 -21.06 -4.92
C LEU A 122 12.28 -20.90 -4.39
N ARG A 123 11.69 -19.73 -4.61
CA ARG A 123 10.27 -19.45 -4.33
C ARG A 123 9.54 -19.33 -5.64
N LEU A 124 8.51 -20.15 -5.83
CA LEU A 124 7.65 -20.11 -7.00
C LEU A 124 6.36 -19.40 -6.57
N ARG A 125 6.23 -18.14 -6.96
CA ARG A 125 5.07 -17.31 -6.65
C ARG A 125 4.09 -17.35 -7.82
N ALA A 126 2.83 -17.65 -7.51
CA ALA A 126 1.77 -17.67 -8.52
C ALA A 126 1.29 -16.26 -8.89
N ASN A 127 1.36 -15.31 -7.95
CA ASN A 127 0.91 -13.92 -8.06
C ASN A 127 -0.36 -13.74 -8.90
N ILE A 128 -1.38 -14.59 -8.66
CA ILE A 128 -2.56 -14.68 -9.52
C ILE A 128 -3.43 -13.41 -9.54
N ARG A 129 -3.23 -12.53 -8.56
CA ARG A 129 -3.85 -11.19 -8.50
C ARG A 129 -3.18 -10.15 -9.39
N ASP A 130 -1.98 -10.42 -9.91
CA ASP A 130 -1.33 -9.56 -10.89
C ASP A 130 -1.67 -10.07 -12.30
N PRO A 131 -2.49 -9.37 -13.09
CA PRO A 131 -2.81 -9.78 -14.46
C PRO A 131 -1.57 -9.79 -15.37
N THR A 132 -0.47 -9.14 -15.00
CA THR A 132 0.74 -9.07 -15.83
C THR A 132 1.83 -10.07 -15.43
N LEU A 133 1.84 -10.53 -14.16
CA LEU A 133 2.98 -11.22 -13.53
C LEU A 133 4.31 -10.44 -13.60
N MET A 134 4.28 -9.12 -13.83
CA MET A 134 5.48 -8.30 -14.00
C MET A 134 5.83 -7.45 -12.79
N ARG A 135 4.92 -7.24 -11.84
CA ARG A 135 5.14 -6.28 -10.74
C ARG A 135 6.29 -6.65 -9.82
N GLU A 136 6.39 -7.94 -9.47
CA GLU A 136 7.53 -8.49 -8.73
C GLU A 136 8.84 -8.30 -9.51
N LYS A 137 8.81 -8.57 -10.82
CA LYS A 137 9.98 -8.47 -11.71
C LYS A 137 10.47 -7.04 -11.86
N LEU A 138 9.56 -6.12 -12.19
CA LEU A 138 9.86 -4.71 -12.37
C LEU A 138 10.37 -4.08 -11.06
N SER A 139 9.79 -4.46 -9.93
CA SER A 139 10.24 -4.00 -8.62
C SER A 139 11.66 -4.46 -8.30
N SER A 140 11.96 -5.75 -8.50
CA SER A 140 13.33 -6.28 -8.43
C SER A 140 14.28 -5.48 -9.34
N ASP A 141 13.91 -5.28 -10.61
CA ASP A 141 14.70 -4.54 -11.60
C ASP A 141 15.01 -3.11 -11.15
N ILE A 142 14.02 -2.42 -10.58
CA ILE A 142 14.18 -1.07 -10.05
C ILE A 142 15.17 -1.08 -8.87
N PHE A 143 15.07 -2.00 -7.92
CA PHE A 143 16.04 -2.06 -6.80
C PHE A 143 17.48 -2.20 -7.27
N TYR A 144 17.73 -3.07 -8.25
CA TYR A 144 19.07 -3.22 -8.83
C TYR A 144 19.54 -1.94 -9.53
N LYS A 145 18.66 -1.25 -10.26
CA LYS A 145 18.98 0.07 -10.85
C LYS A 145 19.24 1.15 -9.79
N MET A 146 18.62 1.03 -8.63
CA MET A 146 18.85 1.91 -7.48
C MET A 146 20.14 1.58 -6.71
N GLY A 147 20.80 0.46 -7.04
CA GLY A 147 21.98 -0.02 -6.34
C GLY A 147 21.66 -0.58 -4.95
N ILE A 148 20.43 -1.04 -4.74
CA ILE A 148 19.98 -1.63 -3.47
C ILE A 148 19.90 -3.15 -3.67
N PRO A 149 20.57 -3.95 -2.82
CA PRO A 149 20.37 -5.39 -2.81
C PRO A 149 18.90 -5.76 -2.59
N ALA A 150 18.34 -6.60 -3.47
CA ALA A 150 16.97 -7.09 -3.36
C ALA A 150 16.87 -8.54 -3.84
N THR A 151 15.76 -9.22 -3.53
CA THR A 151 15.49 -10.52 -4.14
C THR A 151 15.38 -10.37 -5.65
N SER A 152 16.05 -11.25 -6.40
CA SER A 152 15.92 -11.32 -7.85
C SER A 152 14.64 -12.06 -8.22
N ALA A 153 14.04 -11.67 -9.34
CA ALA A 153 12.84 -12.30 -9.87
C ALA A 153 13.03 -12.61 -11.36
N ASN A 154 12.62 -13.81 -11.81
CA ASN A 154 12.47 -14.20 -13.22
C ASN A 154 11.33 -15.23 -13.32
N TYR A 155 11.25 -16.01 -14.40
CA TYR A 155 10.11 -16.87 -14.68
C TYR A 155 10.50 -18.33 -14.85
N VAL A 156 9.63 -19.22 -14.37
CA VAL A 156 9.75 -20.66 -14.61
C VAL A 156 8.40 -21.29 -14.88
N ASN A 157 8.36 -22.30 -15.76
CA ASN A 157 7.28 -23.26 -15.84
C ASN A 157 7.51 -24.40 -14.85
N MET A 158 6.43 -24.93 -14.28
CA MET A 158 6.49 -26.06 -13.36
C MET A 158 5.68 -27.25 -13.86
N ILE A 159 6.26 -28.44 -13.78
CA ILE A 159 5.60 -29.71 -14.10
C ILE A 159 5.79 -30.65 -12.92
N VAL A 160 4.71 -31.25 -12.40
CA VAL A 160 4.77 -32.21 -11.29
C VAL A 160 4.07 -33.51 -11.72
N ASN A 161 4.78 -34.64 -11.71
CA ASN A 161 4.26 -35.95 -12.15
C ASN A 161 3.61 -35.92 -13.55
N GLY A 162 4.14 -35.08 -14.46
CA GLY A 162 3.62 -34.90 -15.81
C GLY A 162 2.43 -33.91 -15.91
N GLU A 163 1.91 -33.42 -14.78
CA GLU A 163 0.88 -32.38 -14.72
C GLU A 163 1.54 -31.00 -14.88
N ASP A 164 1.10 -30.22 -15.87
CA ASP A 164 1.62 -28.88 -16.17
C ASP A 164 0.93 -27.82 -15.30
N PHE A 165 1.70 -27.14 -14.45
CA PHE A 165 1.24 -26.07 -13.57
C PHE A 165 1.42 -24.68 -14.18
N GLY A 166 1.97 -24.59 -15.39
CA GLY A 166 2.25 -23.36 -16.10
C GLY A 166 3.28 -22.49 -15.40
N ILE A 167 3.25 -21.20 -15.75
CA ILE A 167 4.25 -20.22 -15.33
C ILE A 167 4.09 -19.78 -13.87
N PHE A 168 5.23 -19.54 -13.23
CA PHE A 168 5.41 -18.91 -11.93
C PHE A 168 6.50 -17.86 -12.00
N ILE A 169 6.43 -16.88 -11.09
CA ILE A 169 7.56 -16.00 -10.80
C ILE A 169 8.51 -16.77 -9.87
N LEU A 170 9.76 -16.90 -10.28
CA LEU A 170 10.84 -17.46 -9.49
C LEU A 170 11.56 -16.35 -8.72
N THR A 171 11.66 -16.45 -7.40
CA THR A 171 12.48 -15.56 -6.57
C THR A 171 13.43 -16.32 -5.64
N ASN A 172 14.50 -15.66 -5.20
CA ASN A 172 15.38 -16.14 -4.13
C ASN A 172 14.88 -15.67 -2.73
N LYS A 173 15.67 -15.89 -1.68
CA LYS A 173 15.36 -15.45 -0.31
C LYS A 173 16.49 -14.62 0.28
N ILE A 174 16.13 -13.65 1.11
CA ILE A 174 17.06 -12.94 1.99
C ILE A 174 17.39 -13.85 3.17
N LYS A 175 18.61 -14.39 3.15
CA LYS A 175 19.22 -15.23 4.19
C LYS A 175 20.73 -14.96 4.22
N LYS A 176 21.48 -15.74 4.98
CA LYS A 176 22.95 -15.59 5.10
C LYS A 176 23.71 -15.54 3.77
N ASP A 177 23.27 -16.28 2.74
CA ASP A 177 23.90 -16.27 1.42
C ASP A 177 23.64 -14.98 0.64
N PHE A 178 22.50 -14.33 0.86
CA PHE A 178 22.23 -12.98 0.39
C PHE A 178 23.19 -11.99 1.06
N ILE A 179 23.22 -11.96 2.39
CA ILE A 179 24.08 -11.02 3.12
C ILE A 179 25.57 -11.22 2.81
N LYS A 180 26.03 -12.47 2.71
CA LYS A 180 27.38 -12.81 2.26
C LYS A 180 27.69 -12.21 0.88
N ARG A 181 26.78 -12.33 -0.08
CA ARG A 181 26.97 -11.85 -1.46
C ARG A 181 27.11 -10.32 -1.52
N TYR A 182 26.27 -9.58 -0.78
CA TYR A 182 26.19 -8.12 -0.92
C TYR A 182 27.04 -7.35 0.10
N TYR A 183 27.29 -7.92 1.29
CA TYR A 183 27.99 -7.24 2.39
C TYR A 183 29.25 -7.98 2.86
N ASN A 184 29.61 -9.09 2.20
CA ASN A 184 30.75 -9.92 2.56
C ASN A 184 30.73 -10.33 4.06
N ASP A 185 29.53 -10.57 4.59
CA ASP A 185 29.32 -11.07 5.95
C ASP A 185 28.87 -12.55 5.90
N ASP A 186 29.78 -13.43 6.29
CA ASP A 186 29.60 -14.88 6.25
C ASP A 186 28.69 -15.43 7.34
N ASN A 187 28.52 -14.68 8.44
CA ASN A 187 27.75 -15.13 9.60
C ASN A 187 26.94 -13.98 10.21
N PRO A 188 25.93 -13.47 9.49
CA PRO A 188 25.13 -12.35 9.96
C PRO A 188 24.25 -12.80 11.12
N VAL A 189 24.64 -12.43 12.33
CA VAL A 189 23.86 -12.70 13.55
C VAL A 189 22.70 -11.72 13.72
N ASN A 190 22.74 -10.56 13.05
CA ASN A 190 21.75 -9.50 13.19
C ASN A 190 20.97 -9.27 11.89
N LEU A 191 20.31 -10.31 11.39
CA LEU A 191 19.36 -10.21 10.29
C LEU A 191 17.98 -10.67 10.79
N PHE A 192 17.03 -9.74 10.81
CA PHE A 192 15.69 -9.94 11.36
C PHE A 192 14.65 -9.79 10.26
N GLU A 193 13.69 -10.71 10.20
CA GLU A 193 12.54 -10.67 9.29
C GLU A 193 11.29 -10.21 10.05
N CYS A 194 10.66 -9.15 9.56
CA CYS A 194 9.38 -8.69 10.09
C CYS A 194 8.26 -9.32 9.26
N LYS A 195 7.77 -10.48 9.75
CA LYS A 195 6.80 -11.31 9.03
C LYS A 195 5.36 -10.89 9.23
N ASP A 196 5.08 -10.19 10.33
CA ASP A 196 3.73 -9.75 10.70
C ASP A 196 3.58 -8.26 10.41
N ALA A 197 2.39 -7.85 9.97
CA ALA A 197 2.10 -6.44 9.70
C ALA A 197 2.11 -5.62 10.99
N GLY A 198 2.38 -4.32 10.89
CA GLY A 198 2.41 -3.41 12.03
C GLY A 198 3.70 -3.47 12.85
N SER A 199 4.82 -3.91 12.24
CA SER A 199 6.15 -3.87 12.84
C SER A 199 6.71 -2.43 12.89
N ARG A 200 6.10 -1.60 13.74
CA ARG A 200 6.40 -0.17 13.88
C ARG A 200 7.37 0.09 15.04
N PHE A 201 8.01 1.25 15.05
CA PHE A 201 8.98 1.58 16.11
C PHE A 201 8.25 2.04 17.38
N GLU A 202 7.28 2.92 17.22
CA GLU A 202 6.55 3.60 18.29
C GLU A 202 5.64 2.67 19.12
N ASN A 203 5.32 1.49 18.60
CA ASN A 203 4.57 0.45 19.32
C ASN A 203 5.46 -0.73 19.77
N ASN A 204 6.79 -0.60 19.65
CA ASN A 204 7.79 -1.65 19.86
C ASN A 204 7.65 -2.86 18.92
N GLY A 205 6.85 -2.77 17.86
CA GLY A 205 6.62 -3.84 16.90
C GLY A 205 7.91 -4.29 16.19
N VAL A 206 8.85 -3.38 15.89
CA VAL A 206 10.16 -3.76 15.34
C VAL A 206 10.93 -4.67 16.31
N ALA A 207 10.89 -4.37 17.61
CA ALA A 207 11.59 -5.16 18.63
C ALA A 207 10.91 -6.50 18.93
N ASP A 208 9.57 -6.53 18.90
CA ASP A 208 8.78 -7.65 19.40
C ASP A 208 8.30 -8.59 18.30
N LEU A 209 7.98 -8.08 17.11
CA LEU A 209 7.43 -8.88 16.01
C LEU A 209 8.50 -9.37 15.02
N CYS A 210 9.61 -8.64 14.86
CA CYS A 210 10.67 -9.06 13.95
C CYS A 210 11.53 -10.16 14.59
N GLY A 211 11.64 -11.31 13.92
CA GLY A 211 12.38 -12.49 14.40
C GLY A 211 13.68 -12.69 13.63
N ASN A 212 14.70 -13.25 14.27
CA ASN A 212 15.95 -13.56 13.57
C ASN A 212 15.70 -14.58 12.44
N VAL A 213 16.33 -14.39 11.28
CA VAL A 213 16.19 -15.31 10.15
C VAL A 213 16.80 -16.69 10.41
N ASP A 214 17.72 -16.76 11.37
CA ASP A 214 18.23 -18.00 11.94
C ASP A 214 17.45 -18.32 13.22
N GLU A 215 16.57 -19.32 13.10
CA GLU A 215 15.66 -19.74 14.15
C GLU A 215 16.40 -20.25 15.41
N GLU A 216 17.67 -20.70 15.27
CA GLU A 216 18.48 -21.16 16.41
C GLU A 216 18.90 -20.02 17.36
N ILE A 217 18.88 -18.77 16.88
CA ILE A 217 19.26 -17.57 17.66
C ILE A 217 18.12 -16.55 17.72
N ASN A 218 16.87 -16.97 17.49
CA ASN A 218 15.70 -16.09 17.48
C ASN A 218 15.43 -15.38 18.83
N ASP A 219 15.94 -15.92 19.93
CA ASP A 219 15.85 -15.32 21.26
C ASP A 219 16.86 -14.17 21.47
N GLN A 220 17.87 -14.02 20.59
CA GLN A 220 18.84 -12.93 20.67
C GLN A 220 18.24 -11.65 20.07
N ARG A 221 17.69 -10.80 20.95
CA ARG A 221 16.92 -9.59 20.56
C ARG A 221 17.46 -8.27 21.11
N ASP A 222 18.55 -8.29 21.86
CA ASP A 222 19.09 -7.09 22.51
C ASP A 222 19.44 -6.00 21.49
N ASP A 223 20.04 -6.39 20.36
CA ASP A 223 20.43 -5.44 19.31
C ASP A 223 19.22 -4.79 18.63
N ILE A 224 18.17 -5.56 18.28
CA ILE A 224 16.97 -5.00 17.63
C ILE A 224 16.11 -4.18 18.62
N ARG A 225 16.13 -4.52 19.91
CA ARG A 225 15.52 -3.71 20.98
C ARG A 225 16.24 -2.38 21.15
N ALA A 226 17.56 -2.41 21.25
CA ALA A 226 18.37 -1.19 21.34
C ALA A 226 18.20 -0.30 20.09
N PHE A 227 18.06 -0.91 18.91
CA PHE A 227 17.75 -0.19 17.68
C PHE A 227 16.38 0.51 17.75
N ASN A 228 15.34 -0.22 18.16
CA ASN A 228 14.01 0.34 18.33
C ASN A 228 13.99 1.53 19.30
N ASP A 229 14.63 1.37 20.45
CA ASP A 229 14.74 2.42 21.47
C ASP A 229 15.50 3.64 20.94
N ALA A 230 16.59 3.43 20.21
CA ALA A 230 17.39 4.50 19.64
C ALA A 230 16.62 5.31 18.58
N VAL A 231 15.85 4.64 17.71
CA VAL A 231 15.02 5.32 16.70
C VAL A 231 13.92 6.15 17.37
N ASN A 232 13.25 5.61 18.39
CA ASN A 232 12.23 6.35 19.14
C ASN A 232 12.80 7.53 19.94
N ALA A 233 14.02 7.39 20.46
CA ALA A 233 14.71 8.44 21.19
C ALA A 233 15.20 9.60 20.29
N ALA A 234 15.56 9.31 19.03
CA ALA A 234 16.07 10.31 18.11
C ALA A 234 15.06 11.43 17.82
N LYS A 235 15.58 12.67 17.73
CA LYS A 235 14.84 13.90 17.39
C LYS A 235 15.53 14.70 16.28
N THR A 236 16.63 14.17 15.74
CA THR A 236 17.44 14.80 14.70
C THR A 236 17.93 13.75 13.71
N VAL A 237 18.25 14.18 12.49
CA VAL A 237 18.83 13.30 11.47
C VAL A 237 20.19 12.76 11.93
N GLU A 238 21.00 13.58 12.59
CA GLU A 238 22.33 13.19 13.08
C GLU A 238 22.26 12.09 14.16
N GLU A 239 21.20 12.04 14.95
CA GLU A 239 20.97 10.96 15.90
C GLU A 239 20.54 9.68 15.21
N LEU A 240 19.66 9.77 14.22
CA LEU A 240 19.26 8.62 13.40
C LEU A 240 20.48 8.05 12.65
N GLU A 241 21.35 8.89 12.10
CA GLU A 241 22.55 8.47 11.35
C GLU A 241 23.58 7.68 12.18
N LYS A 242 23.50 7.74 13.52
CA LYS A 242 24.35 6.91 14.40
C LYS A 242 23.92 5.45 14.40
N VAL A 243 22.65 5.16 14.11
CA VAL A 243 22.08 3.82 14.20
C VAL A 243 21.50 3.32 12.88
N LEU A 244 21.11 4.20 11.96
CA LEU A 244 20.47 3.87 10.68
C LEU A 244 21.36 4.33 9.52
N ASP A 245 21.50 3.50 8.48
CA ASP A 245 21.97 3.96 7.19
C ASP A 245 20.85 4.77 6.52
N VAL A 246 20.86 6.08 6.79
CA VAL A 246 19.80 6.99 6.33
C VAL A 246 19.77 7.10 4.80
N ASP A 247 20.90 7.08 4.10
CA ASP A 247 20.90 7.10 2.63
C ASP A 247 20.19 5.88 2.06
N GLN A 248 20.54 4.70 2.57
CA GLN A 248 19.91 3.47 2.11
C GLN A 248 18.40 3.46 2.42
N PHE A 249 18.01 3.89 3.62
CA PHE A 249 16.62 3.99 4.01
C PHE A 249 15.82 4.96 3.12
N LEU A 250 16.37 6.15 2.81
CA LEU A 250 15.71 7.12 1.94
C LEU A 250 15.52 6.61 0.50
N ARG A 251 16.42 5.75 0.02
CA ARG A 251 16.22 5.09 -1.29
C ARG A 251 15.06 4.07 -1.23
N ILE A 252 14.88 3.38 -0.11
CA ILE A 252 13.71 2.50 0.10
C ILE A 252 12.41 3.31 0.12
N VAL A 253 12.40 4.45 0.83
CA VAL A 253 11.27 5.40 0.81
C VAL A 253 10.98 5.89 -0.60
N ALA A 254 12.01 6.25 -1.37
CA ALA A 254 11.84 6.65 -2.76
C ALA A 254 11.25 5.53 -3.63
N PHE A 255 11.65 4.27 -3.42
CA PHE A 255 11.07 3.12 -4.11
C PHE A 255 9.57 2.97 -3.78
N GLU A 256 9.22 2.97 -2.49
CA GLU A 256 7.83 2.80 -2.05
C GLU A 256 6.95 3.93 -2.57
N LEU A 257 7.45 5.18 -2.57
CA LEU A 257 6.75 6.31 -3.16
C LEU A 257 6.58 6.15 -4.67
N LEU A 258 7.66 5.87 -5.42
CA LEU A 258 7.59 5.77 -6.87
C LEU A 258 6.65 4.64 -7.33
N THR A 259 6.50 3.58 -6.55
CA THR A 259 5.71 2.39 -6.93
C THR A 259 4.39 2.24 -6.17
N ASP A 260 4.03 3.18 -5.29
CA ASP A 260 2.92 3.07 -4.32
C ASP A 260 2.86 1.71 -3.63
N SER A 261 4.00 1.33 -3.06
CA SER A 261 4.17 0.03 -2.42
C SER A 261 3.59 0.02 -1.02
N TRP A 262 2.32 -0.34 -0.91
CA TRP A 262 1.53 -0.16 0.31
C TRP A 262 1.68 -1.29 1.34
N ASP A 263 2.15 -2.47 0.93
CA ASP A 263 2.35 -3.62 1.82
C ASP A 263 3.78 -3.69 2.41
N HIS A 264 4.50 -2.55 2.42
CA HIS A 264 5.87 -2.44 2.92
C HIS A 264 5.99 -1.48 4.12
N PHE A 265 7.10 -0.75 4.26
CA PHE A 265 7.46 -0.07 5.48
C PHE A 265 6.53 1.11 5.79
N LEU A 266 6.35 2.03 4.83
CA LEU A 266 5.68 3.33 5.06
C LEU A 266 4.21 3.17 5.49
N SER A 267 3.53 2.19 4.91
CA SER A 267 2.11 1.94 5.18
C SER A 267 1.94 0.82 6.22
N TYR A 268 1.88 -0.45 5.78
CA TYR A 268 1.55 -1.58 6.66
C TYR A 268 2.66 -1.97 7.63
N SER A 269 3.86 -1.42 7.47
CA SER A 269 5.07 -1.82 8.19
C SER A 269 5.24 -3.34 8.16
N HIS A 270 5.27 -3.85 6.92
CA HIS A 270 5.29 -5.29 6.62
C HIS A 270 6.38 -5.61 5.58
N ASN A 271 6.52 -6.90 5.26
CA ASN A 271 7.38 -7.44 4.21
C ASN A 271 8.82 -6.90 4.16
N ASN A 272 9.41 -6.63 5.33
CA ASN A 272 10.74 -6.08 5.43
C ASN A 272 11.67 -6.91 6.33
N PHE A 273 12.95 -6.57 6.26
CA PHE A 273 14.01 -7.08 7.09
C PHE A 273 14.85 -5.92 7.63
N TRP A 274 15.37 -6.10 8.83
CA TRP A 274 16.39 -5.23 9.41
C TRP A 274 17.71 -5.98 9.53
N TYR A 275 18.79 -5.38 9.03
CA TYR A 275 20.14 -5.93 9.11
C TYR A 275 21.10 -4.92 9.73
N LYS A 276 21.83 -5.32 10.77
CA LYS A 276 22.89 -4.50 11.35
C LYS A 276 24.20 -4.76 10.62
N GLY A 277 24.66 -3.78 9.86
CA GLY A 277 25.94 -3.79 9.15
C GLY A 277 27.14 -3.86 10.09
N LYS A 278 28.31 -4.16 9.53
CA LYS A 278 29.58 -4.25 10.27
C LYS A 278 30.06 -2.91 10.84
N ASP A 279 29.56 -1.81 10.31
CA ASP A 279 29.76 -0.46 10.80
C ASP A 279 28.83 -0.09 11.98
N GLY A 280 27.94 -1.02 12.36
CA GLY A 280 26.99 -0.85 13.46
C GLY A 280 25.68 -0.19 13.07
N LYS A 281 25.51 0.24 11.80
CA LYS A 281 24.28 0.85 11.30
C LYS A 281 23.30 -0.18 10.78
N TRP A 282 22.01 0.12 10.90
CA TRP A 282 20.92 -0.71 10.42
C TRP A 282 20.53 -0.35 9.00
N LEU A 283 20.21 -1.37 8.21
CA LEU A 283 19.75 -1.31 6.83
C LEU A 283 18.39 -2.00 6.77
N ILE A 284 17.49 -1.53 5.89
CA ILE A 284 16.20 -2.18 5.63
C ILE A 284 16.20 -2.90 4.28
N PHE A 285 15.73 -4.13 4.20
CA PHE A 285 15.49 -4.81 2.92
C PHE A 285 14.02 -5.17 2.79
N LEU A 286 13.49 -5.06 1.58
CA LEU A 286 12.11 -5.42 1.27
C LEU A 286 12.04 -6.80 0.59
N LYS A 287 10.85 -7.38 0.49
CA LYS A 287 10.53 -8.64 -0.23
C LYS A 287 9.06 -8.61 -0.65
N ASP A 288 8.62 -9.51 -1.53
CA ASP A 288 7.20 -9.69 -1.85
C ASP A 288 6.59 -8.42 -2.48
N TYR A 289 7.01 -8.12 -3.70
CA TYR A 289 6.70 -6.87 -4.41
C TYR A 289 5.47 -6.93 -5.31
N ASP A 290 4.54 -7.88 -5.08
CA ASP A 290 3.33 -7.99 -5.91
C ASP A 290 2.36 -6.82 -5.74
N GLU A 291 2.41 -6.15 -4.59
CA GLU A 291 1.58 -5.00 -4.25
C GLU A 291 2.29 -3.68 -4.56
N THR A 292 2.63 -3.51 -5.83
CA THR A 292 3.29 -2.34 -6.41
C THR A 292 2.58 -1.90 -7.70
N PHE A 293 2.87 -0.70 -8.18
CA PHE A 293 2.26 -0.12 -9.37
C PHE A 293 0.72 -0.11 -9.29
N GLY A 294 0.23 0.35 -8.13
CA GLY A 294 -1.19 0.43 -7.78
C GLY A 294 -1.91 -0.90 -7.56
N ASN A 295 -1.23 -2.05 -7.63
CA ASN A 295 -1.89 -3.34 -7.50
C ASN A 295 -2.45 -3.58 -6.10
N ASN A 296 -3.68 -4.11 -6.08
CA ASN A 296 -4.52 -4.39 -4.91
C ASN A 296 -4.62 -3.24 -3.90
N PHE A 297 -4.34 -2.02 -4.33
CA PHE A 297 -4.49 -0.86 -3.50
C PHE A 297 -5.96 -0.42 -3.54
N ASN A 298 -6.61 -0.37 -2.38
CA ASN A 298 -7.97 0.14 -2.21
C ASN A 298 -8.06 0.99 -0.93
N SER A 299 -9.18 1.68 -0.69
CA SER A 299 -9.28 2.57 0.48
C SER A 299 -9.28 1.81 1.81
N MET A 300 -9.60 0.50 1.82
CA MET A 300 -9.56 -0.32 3.03
C MET A 300 -8.15 -0.50 3.58
N VAL A 301 -7.10 -0.29 2.76
CA VAL A 301 -5.69 -0.27 3.23
C VAL A 301 -5.54 0.67 4.43
N PHE A 302 -6.29 1.77 4.46
CA PHE A 302 -6.22 2.75 5.55
C PHE A 302 -7.06 2.37 6.79
N GLU A 303 -7.92 1.36 6.71
CA GLU A 303 -8.77 0.91 7.83
C GLU A 303 -8.05 0.00 8.83
N TYR A 304 -6.87 -0.52 8.50
CA TYR A 304 -6.14 -1.46 9.37
C TYR A 304 -5.33 -0.76 10.48
N PHE A 305 -4.87 0.46 10.23
CA PHE A 305 -4.06 1.24 11.18
C PHE A 305 -4.64 2.64 11.46
N PRO A 306 -5.96 2.78 11.69
CA PRO A 306 -6.59 4.08 11.94
C PRO A 306 -6.11 4.70 13.27
N LEU A 307 -5.39 3.92 14.09
CA LEU A 307 -4.81 4.36 15.34
C LEU A 307 -3.62 5.31 15.14
N TYR A 308 -2.90 5.27 14.02
CA TYR A 308 -1.73 6.12 13.79
C TYR A 308 -2.02 7.33 12.91
N ALA A 309 -2.87 7.19 11.89
CA ALA A 309 -3.18 8.26 10.93
C ALA A 309 -4.69 8.42 10.74
N ASP A 310 -5.18 9.67 10.64
CA ASP A 310 -6.55 9.94 10.18
C ASP A 310 -6.58 9.96 8.65
N ARG A 311 -7.28 8.99 8.08
CA ARG A 311 -7.40 8.78 6.62
C ARG A 311 -8.84 8.83 6.13
N THR A 312 -9.72 9.42 6.94
CA THR A 312 -11.14 9.58 6.58
C THR A 312 -11.36 10.42 5.32
N TYR A 313 -10.34 11.18 4.89
CA TYR A 313 -10.36 11.98 3.67
C TYR A 313 -10.07 11.17 2.39
N VAL A 314 -9.57 9.93 2.51
CA VAL A 314 -9.29 9.07 1.36
C VAL A 314 -10.62 8.75 0.66
N PRO A 315 -10.75 9.03 -0.65
CA PRO A 315 -11.97 8.77 -1.39
C PRO A 315 -12.20 7.27 -1.59
N LYS A 316 -13.44 6.92 -1.95
CA LYS A 316 -13.77 5.58 -2.46
C LYS A 316 -13.06 5.32 -3.79
N GLU A 317 -12.94 4.05 -4.15
CA GLU A 317 -12.21 3.56 -5.33
C GLU A 317 -12.69 4.21 -6.64
N ASP A 318 -13.98 4.52 -6.75
CA ASP A 318 -14.55 5.17 -7.93
C ASP A 318 -14.14 6.64 -8.08
N LEU A 319 -13.51 7.24 -7.07
CA LEU A 319 -12.99 8.61 -7.06
C LEU A 319 -11.50 8.66 -6.69
N PHE A 320 -10.85 7.53 -6.46
CA PHE A 320 -9.46 7.49 -6.00
C PHE A 320 -8.51 7.50 -7.21
N ASN A 321 -7.68 8.53 -7.34
CA ASN A 321 -6.56 8.55 -8.28
C ASN A 321 -5.27 8.14 -7.55
N ILE A 322 -4.91 6.87 -7.66
CA ILE A 322 -3.76 6.31 -6.96
C ILE A 322 -2.42 6.90 -7.41
N ALA A 323 -2.27 7.26 -8.70
CA ALA A 323 -1.03 7.81 -9.21
C ALA A 323 -0.65 9.16 -8.55
N ASN A 324 -1.63 9.83 -7.92
CA ASN A 324 -1.47 11.08 -7.20
C ASN A 324 -1.14 10.93 -5.70
N MET A 325 -0.88 9.71 -5.21
CA MET A 325 -0.55 9.50 -3.80
C MET A 325 0.70 10.28 -3.39
N SER A 326 0.56 11.20 -2.43
CA SER A 326 1.72 11.91 -1.88
C SER A 326 2.48 11.03 -0.88
N LEU A 327 3.70 11.43 -0.55
CA LEU A 327 4.45 10.82 0.55
C LEU A 327 3.64 10.83 1.86
N ARG A 328 2.88 11.90 2.09
CA ARG A 328 2.04 12.04 3.28
C ARG A 328 0.80 11.14 3.25
N ASP A 329 0.30 10.76 2.08
CA ASP A 329 -0.77 9.77 1.95
C ASP A 329 -0.25 8.35 2.23
N LEU A 330 0.99 8.05 1.83
CA LEU A 330 1.61 6.72 1.95
C LEU A 330 2.21 6.44 3.34
N ASP A 331 2.80 7.45 4.00
CA ASP A 331 3.37 7.34 5.35
C ASP A 331 2.28 7.25 6.42
N PHE A 332 2.12 6.12 7.08
CA PHE A 332 1.13 5.89 8.14
C PHE A 332 1.55 6.54 9.48
N ASP A 333 2.03 7.78 9.45
CA ASP A 333 2.39 8.62 10.60
C ASP A 333 3.55 8.06 11.43
N HIS A 334 4.61 7.54 10.79
CA HIS A 334 5.81 7.13 11.51
C HIS A 334 6.52 8.35 12.16
N PRO A 335 6.61 8.46 13.51
CA PRO A 335 7.03 9.71 14.15
C PRO A 335 8.45 10.17 13.79
N PHE A 336 9.38 9.23 13.61
CA PHE A 336 10.76 9.58 13.26
C PHE A 336 10.91 10.14 11.83
N LEU A 337 9.93 9.86 10.94
CA LEU A 337 9.92 10.41 9.58
C LEU A 337 9.65 11.92 9.57
N LYS A 338 9.10 12.49 10.64
CA LYS A 338 9.01 13.94 10.82
C LYS A 338 10.36 14.60 10.57
N TYR A 339 11.37 14.17 11.34
CA TYR A 339 12.71 14.73 11.32
C TYR A 339 13.48 14.35 10.06
N LEU A 340 13.16 13.20 9.47
CA LEU A 340 13.90 12.66 8.34
C LEU A 340 13.37 13.12 6.97
N LEU A 341 12.07 13.38 6.85
CA LEU A 341 11.38 13.58 5.57
C LEU A 341 10.50 14.83 5.54
N HIS A 342 9.69 15.06 6.58
CA HIS A 342 8.62 16.07 6.50
C HIS A 342 9.08 17.49 6.87
N GLU A 343 10.10 17.61 7.73
CA GLU A 343 10.72 18.92 8.04
C GLU A 343 11.67 19.39 6.93
N ASP A 344 12.41 18.47 6.29
CA ASP A 344 13.27 18.74 5.15
C ASP A 344 13.37 17.50 4.24
N ASP A 345 12.77 17.58 3.04
CA ASP A 345 12.80 16.52 2.05
C ASP A 345 13.95 16.66 1.04
N THR A 346 14.90 17.60 1.23
CA THR A 346 15.94 17.92 0.23
C THR A 346 16.76 16.71 -0.19
N ARG A 347 17.11 15.84 0.77
CA ARG A 347 17.88 14.60 0.50
C ARG A 347 17.03 13.60 -0.27
N LEU A 348 15.77 13.40 0.12
CA LEU A 348 14.83 12.54 -0.58
C LEU A 348 14.56 13.05 -2.00
N ARG A 349 14.33 14.36 -2.20
CA ARG A 349 14.11 14.97 -3.52
C ARG A 349 15.26 14.70 -4.48
N LYS A 350 16.50 14.79 -4.01
CA LYS A 350 17.69 14.45 -4.82
C LYS A 350 17.68 12.99 -5.25
N ILE A 351 17.36 12.09 -4.32
CA ILE A 351 17.25 10.65 -4.57
C ILE A 351 16.11 10.35 -5.58
N ILE A 352 14.94 10.98 -5.43
CA ILE A 352 13.82 10.86 -6.37
C ILE A 352 14.23 11.34 -7.76
N GLY A 353 14.83 12.53 -7.88
CA GLY A 353 15.29 13.05 -9.17
C GLY A 353 16.29 12.12 -9.86
N GLU A 354 17.24 11.56 -9.10
CA GLU A 354 18.19 10.57 -9.60
C GLU A 354 17.48 9.33 -10.17
N TYR A 355 16.52 8.76 -9.44
CA TYR A 355 15.88 7.51 -9.84
C TYR A 355 14.78 7.67 -10.86
N VAL A 356 14.07 8.78 -10.88
CA VAL A 356 13.22 9.16 -12.02
C VAL A 356 14.05 9.20 -13.29
N LYS A 357 15.21 9.86 -13.25
CA LYS A 357 16.13 9.94 -14.39
C LYS A 357 16.70 8.58 -14.81
N LYS A 358 17.15 7.76 -13.85
CA LYS A 358 17.84 6.49 -14.13
C LYS A 358 16.91 5.33 -14.47
N VAL A 359 15.72 5.27 -13.86
CA VAL A 359 14.86 4.09 -13.95
C VAL A 359 13.38 4.39 -14.01
N PHE A 360 12.79 5.16 -13.08
CA PHE A 360 11.34 5.37 -13.00
C PHE A 360 10.91 6.47 -13.96
N ASN A 361 11.09 6.25 -15.27
CA ASN A 361 10.52 7.08 -16.32
C ASN A 361 10.01 6.22 -17.48
N PRO A 362 9.00 6.69 -18.23
CA PRO A 362 8.40 5.91 -19.30
C PRO A 362 9.38 5.47 -20.39
N LYS A 363 10.42 6.27 -20.68
CA LYS A 363 11.43 5.95 -21.70
C LYS A 363 12.31 4.75 -21.31
N VAL A 364 12.34 4.37 -20.02
CA VAL A 364 13.09 3.22 -19.50
C VAL A 364 12.17 2.05 -19.17
N LEU A 365 11.08 2.27 -18.41
CA LEU A 365 10.24 1.17 -17.94
C LEU A 365 9.32 0.60 -19.02
N LEU A 366 8.82 1.41 -19.96
CA LEU A 366 7.90 0.89 -20.98
C LEU A 366 8.57 -0.08 -21.96
N PRO A 367 9.78 0.21 -22.49
CA PRO A 367 10.53 -0.79 -23.25
C PRO A 367 10.82 -2.05 -22.44
N ARG A 368 11.12 -1.90 -21.13
CA ARG A 368 11.35 -3.04 -20.25
C ARG A 368 10.10 -3.91 -20.09
N ILE A 369 8.92 -3.30 -19.99
CA ILE A 369 7.63 -4.02 -20.00
C ILE A 369 7.46 -4.79 -21.30
N ASP A 370 7.77 -4.19 -22.45
CA ASP A 370 7.66 -4.88 -23.74
C ASP A 370 8.60 -6.08 -23.86
N GLU A 371 9.84 -5.94 -23.40
CA GLU A 371 10.82 -7.03 -23.34
C GLU A 371 10.33 -8.20 -22.50
N ILE A 372 9.79 -7.93 -21.31
CA ILE A 372 9.27 -8.96 -20.41
C ILE A 372 7.99 -9.57 -21.00
N ALA A 373 7.11 -8.75 -21.58
CA ALA A 373 5.90 -9.21 -22.24
C ALA A 373 6.21 -10.19 -23.37
N GLU A 374 7.17 -9.84 -24.24
CA GLU A 374 7.63 -10.73 -25.30
C GLU A 374 8.13 -12.07 -24.75
N LEU A 375 8.84 -12.06 -23.62
CA LEU A 375 9.37 -13.28 -23.02
C LEU A 375 8.26 -14.21 -22.49
N ILE A 376 7.22 -13.67 -21.83
CA ILE A 376 6.27 -14.48 -21.03
C ILE A 376 4.86 -14.63 -21.63
N ARG A 377 4.54 -13.92 -22.71
CA ARG A 377 3.17 -13.82 -23.26
C ARG A 377 2.54 -15.17 -23.56
N ASP A 378 3.28 -16.07 -24.19
CA ASP A 378 2.74 -17.38 -24.58
C ASP A 378 2.51 -18.26 -23.35
N ASP A 379 3.44 -18.27 -22.40
CA ASP A 379 3.36 -19.05 -21.17
C ASP A 379 2.25 -18.57 -20.23
N ILE A 380 2.07 -17.25 -20.07
CA ILE A 380 0.97 -16.72 -19.25
C ILE A 380 -0.40 -16.98 -19.89
N THR A 381 -0.50 -16.84 -21.22
CA THR A 381 -1.72 -17.15 -21.98
C THR A 381 -2.05 -18.64 -21.86
N SER A 382 -1.05 -19.51 -22.00
CA SER A 382 -1.19 -20.95 -21.82
C SER A 382 -1.59 -21.30 -20.39
N SER A 383 -0.96 -20.68 -19.39
CA SER A 383 -1.26 -20.95 -17.98
C SER A 383 -2.66 -20.53 -17.56
N ARG A 384 -3.22 -19.49 -18.20
CA ARG A 384 -4.56 -18.97 -17.88
C ARG A 384 -5.67 -19.44 -18.82
N SER A 385 -5.32 -20.25 -19.82
CA SER A 385 -6.30 -20.91 -20.66
C SER A 385 -7.08 -21.91 -19.80
N LEU A 386 -8.41 -21.80 -19.82
CA LEU A 386 -9.29 -22.61 -18.98
C LEU A 386 -9.53 -23.98 -19.62
N ASP A 387 -9.52 -25.01 -18.80
CA ASP A 387 -9.97 -26.35 -19.18
C ASP A 387 -11.52 -26.46 -19.23
N GLU A 388 -12.03 -27.66 -19.50
CA GLU A 388 -13.47 -27.95 -19.52
C GLU A 388 -14.19 -27.70 -18.18
N ASN A 389 -13.44 -27.62 -17.09
CA ASN A 389 -13.94 -27.36 -15.74
C ASN A 389 -13.81 -25.88 -15.34
N GLY A 390 -13.28 -25.02 -16.23
CA GLY A 390 -13.12 -23.60 -15.97
C GLY A 390 -11.87 -23.23 -15.17
N PHE A 391 -10.86 -24.10 -15.11
CA PHE A 391 -9.62 -23.90 -14.34
C PHE A 391 -8.40 -23.76 -15.24
N GLY A 392 -7.50 -22.84 -14.89
CA GLY A 392 -6.20 -22.68 -15.55
C GLY A 392 -5.16 -23.67 -15.00
N LYS A 393 -3.99 -23.71 -15.64
CA LYS A 393 -2.89 -24.59 -15.22
C LYS A 393 -2.45 -24.28 -13.80
N GLY A 394 -2.37 -25.33 -12.97
CA GLY A 394 -1.99 -25.25 -11.57
C GLY A 394 -3.05 -24.67 -10.63
N TYR A 395 -4.31 -24.50 -11.08
CA TYR A 395 -5.42 -24.04 -10.23
C TYR A 395 -5.90 -25.17 -9.30
N SER A 396 -5.05 -25.59 -8.37
CA SER A 396 -5.30 -26.74 -7.51
C SER A 396 -6.18 -26.41 -6.30
N ASN A 397 -6.28 -25.14 -5.89
CA ASN A 397 -7.22 -24.71 -4.87
C ASN A 397 -8.59 -24.37 -5.50
N VAL A 398 -9.34 -25.38 -5.89
CA VAL A 398 -10.59 -25.24 -6.67
C VAL A 398 -11.72 -24.47 -5.98
N VAL A 399 -11.61 -24.21 -4.67
CA VAL A 399 -12.57 -23.42 -3.88
C VAL A 399 -12.06 -22.04 -3.49
N GLY A 400 -10.82 -21.70 -3.84
CA GLY A 400 -10.19 -20.42 -3.49
C GLY A 400 -10.70 -19.24 -4.32
N PHE A 401 -10.26 -18.04 -3.95
CA PHE A 401 -10.51 -16.84 -4.72
C PHE A 401 -9.93 -16.93 -6.13
N ASN A 402 -10.74 -16.60 -7.13
CA ASN A 402 -10.34 -16.59 -8.54
C ASN A 402 -10.56 -15.19 -9.13
N PRO A 403 -9.49 -14.43 -9.41
CA PRO A 403 -9.61 -13.13 -10.07
C PRO A 403 -10.16 -13.20 -11.50
N ARG A 404 -10.18 -14.40 -12.11
CA ARG A 404 -10.64 -14.67 -13.49
C ARG A 404 -9.86 -13.90 -14.57
N PHE A 405 -8.61 -13.54 -14.30
CA PHE A 405 -7.74 -12.96 -15.32
C PHE A 405 -7.35 -14.00 -16.39
N ASN A 406 -7.25 -13.54 -17.64
CA ASN A 406 -6.92 -14.35 -18.82
C ASN A 406 -5.93 -13.60 -19.73
N GLY A 407 -5.68 -14.10 -20.95
CA GLY A 407 -4.76 -13.47 -21.91
C GLY A 407 -5.20 -12.07 -22.36
N THR A 408 -6.50 -11.80 -22.46
CA THR A 408 -7.00 -10.44 -22.77
C THR A 408 -6.66 -9.47 -21.66
N HIS A 409 -6.89 -9.86 -20.40
CA HIS A 409 -6.53 -9.03 -19.24
C HIS A 409 -5.03 -8.78 -19.15
N PHE A 410 -4.20 -9.76 -19.53
CA PHE A 410 -2.75 -9.57 -19.63
C PHE A 410 -2.43 -8.44 -20.59
N GLU A 411 -2.88 -8.52 -21.85
CA GLU A 411 -2.61 -7.49 -22.87
C GLU A 411 -3.18 -6.12 -22.50
N ASP A 412 -4.42 -6.07 -22.00
CA ASP A 412 -5.06 -4.82 -21.58
C ASP A 412 -4.28 -4.15 -20.43
N CYS A 413 -3.79 -4.93 -19.46
CA CYS A 413 -3.05 -4.41 -18.30
C CYS A 413 -1.58 -4.09 -18.60
N LEU A 414 -1.01 -4.51 -19.74
CA LEU A 414 0.24 -3.92 -20.22
C LEU A 414 0.02 -2.46 -20.61
N GLY A 415 -1.18 -2.15 -21.13
CA GLY A 415 -1.66 -0.85 -21.55
C GLY A 415 -2.28 0.00 -20.44
N TYR A 416 -3.47 0.49 -20.73
CA TYR A 416 -4.28 1.38 -19.88
C TYR A 416 -5.53 0.69 -19.34
N GLY A 417 -5.65 -0.63 -19.50
CA GLY A 417 -6.75 -1.40 -18.95
C GLY A 417 -6.61 -1.54 -17.45
N ASN A 418 -7.50 -0.88 -16.69
CA ASN A 418 -7.62 -1.07 -15.25
C ASN A 418 -8.82 -1.98 -14.96
N TYR A 419 -8.68 -2.86 -13.97
CA TYR A 419 -9.69 -3.84 -13.62
C TYR A 419 -9.92 -3.93 -12.12
N ASN A 420 -11.19 -4.10 -11.76
CA ASN A 420 -11.61 -4.52 -10.43
C ASN A 420 -12.27 -5.90 -10.53
N SER A 421 -11.81 -6.86 -9.73
CA SER A 421 -12.39 -8.19 -9.56
C SER A 421 -12.97 -8.29 -8.15
N ASN A 422 -14.27 -8.03 -8.04
CA ASN A 422 -14.98 -8.06 -6.76
C ASN A 422 -15.02 -9.48 -6.16
N VAL A 423 -14.99 -10.54 -7.00
CA VAL A 423 -14.96 -11.95 -6.54
C VAL A 423 -13.66 -12.34 -5.83
N SER A 424 -12.60 -11.53 -5.94
CA SER A 424 -11.28 -11.84 -5.39
C SER A 424 -10.65 -10.66 -4.64
N HIS A 425 -11.42 -9.60 -4.42
CA HIS A 425 -10.96 -8.35 -3.79
C HIS A 425 -9.67 -7.82 -4.42
N THR A 426 -9.61 -7.86 -5.75
CA THR A 426 -8.41 -7.52 -6.53
C THR A 426 -8.71 -6.32 -7.40
N ILE A 427 -8.01 -5.22 -7.18
CA ILE A 427 -8.04 -4.04 -8.06
C ILE A 427 -6.64 -3.86 -8.65
N THR A 428 -6.55 -3.56 -9.93
CA THR A 428 -5.27 -3.50 -10.62
C THR A 428 -5.32 -2.46 -11.73
N PHE A 429 -4.19 -1.81 -11.95
CA PHE A 429 -4.04 -0.73 -12.91
C PHE A 429 -3.18 -1.18 -14.09
N GLY A 430 -3.42 -0.61 -15.27
CA GLY A 430 -2.54 -0.83 -16.41
C GLY A 430 -1.13 -0.31 -16.09
N LEU A 431 -0.09 -1.07 -16.43
CA LEU A 431 1.30 -0.71 -16.11
C LEU A 431 1.72 0.58 -16.81
N ARG A 432 1.39 0.74 -18.10
CA ARG A 432 1.67 1.97 -18.85
C ARG A 432 0.94 3.16 -18.26
N TYR A 433 -0.35 3.00 -18.01
CA TYR A 433 -1.18 4.01 -17.35
C TYR A 433 -0.53 4.47 -16.03
N TYR A 434 -0.29 3.53 -15.12
CA TYR A 434 0.23 3.85 -13.80
C TYR A 434 1.60 4.55 -13.88
N ILE A 435 2.54 4.01 -14.67
CA ILE A 435 3.90 4.56 -14.76
C ILE A 435 3.89 5.98 -15.33
N GLU A 436 3.09 6.24 -16.36
CA GLU A 436 3.03 7.57 -16.97
C GLU A 436 2.39 8.59 -16.04
N GLU A 437 1.24 8.27 -15.44
CA GLU A 437 0.56 9.18 -14.52
C GLU A 437 1.40 9.42 -13.26
N ARG A 438 2.02 8.37 -12.71
CA ARG A 438 2.91 8.49 -11.55
C ARG A 438 4.15 9.33 -11.89
N PHE A 439 4.74 9.12 -13.07
CA PHE A 439 5.87 9.93 -13.54
C PHE A 439 5.49 11.42 -13.67
N ARG A 440 4.32 11.74 -14.24
CA ARG A 440 3.82 13.12 -14.31
C ARG A 440 3.65 13.73 -12.92
N TYR A 441 2.99 13.02 -12.01
CA TYR A 441 2.78 13.46 -10.63
C TYR A 441 4.11 13.72 -9.90
N ILE A 442 5.07 12.81 -10.02
CA ILE A 442 6.37 12.92 -9.35
C ILE A 442 7.18 14.09 -9.94
N CYS A 443 7.19 14.24 -11.28
CA CYS A 443 7.88 15.36 -11.92
C CYS A 443 7.31 16.70 -11.47
N HIS A 444 5.99 16.82 -11.42
CA HIS A 444 5.31 17.99 -10.89
C HIS A 444 5.66 18.24 -9.42
N THR A 445 5.42 17.26 -8.55
CA THR A 445 5.53 17.40 -7.08
C THR A 445 6.96 17.65 -6.60
N TYR A 446 7.96 17.10 -7.29
CA TYR A 446 9.37 17.25 -6.90
C TYR A 446 10.15 18.22 -7.79
N GLY A 447 9.49 18.87 -8.76
CA GLY A 447 10.11 19.85 -9.65
C GLY A 447 11.23 19.23 -10.49
N ILE A 448 10.86 18.25 -11.31
CA ILE A 448 11.73 17.59 -12.29
C ILE A 448 11.20 17.95 -13.67
N ASP A 449 12.07 18.39 -14.56
CA ASP A 449 11.70 18.65 -15.95
C ASP A 449 11.49 17.29 -16.67
N PRO A 450 10.30 17.00 -17.22
CA PRO A 450 9.99 15.68 -17.79
C PRO A 450 10.73 15.38 -19.10
N GLU A 451 11.27 16.39 -19.77
CA GLU A 451 12.02 16.23 -21.02
C GLU A 451 13.50 15.98 -20.75
N THR A 452 14.10 16.75 -19.84
CA THR A 452 15.52 16.65 -19.50
C THR A 452 15.81 15.67 -18.36
N LEU A 453 14.79 15.37 -17.54
CA LEU A 453 14.87 14.57 -16.31
C LEU A 453 15.77 15.17 -15.22
N GLU A 454 16.09 16.46 -15.31
CA GLU A 454 16.87 17.17 -14.31
C GLU A 454 15.97 17.82 -13.26
N LEU A 455 16.49 17.95 -12.04
CA LEU A 455 15.85 18.75 -11.00
C LEU A 455 15.90 20.24 -11.37
N ILE A 456 14.77 20.92 -11.25
CA ILE A 456 14.67 22.35 -11.45
C ILE A 456 15.20 23.06 -10.19
N GLU A 457 16.12 24.01 -10.38
CA GLU A 457 16.71 24.80 -9.30
C GLU A 457 16.55 26.31 -9.53
N PRO A 458 16.04 27.07 -8.54
CA PRO A 458 15.52 26.61 -7.24
C PRO A 458 14.25 25.74 -7.41
N ARG A 459 13.95 24.88 -6.42
CA ARG A 459 12.72 24.06 -6.42
C ARG A 459 11.51 24.96 -6.71
N PRO A 460 10.74 24.68 -7.77
CA PRO A 460 9.50 25.39 -8.02
C PRO A 460 8.60 25.26 -6.79
N LYS A 461 7.85 26.32 -6.49
CA LYS A 461 6.73 26.18 -5.58
C LYS A 461 5.72 25.26 -6.30
N VAL A 462 5.37 24.16 -5.65
CA VAL A 462 4.52 23.12 -6.19
C VAL A 462 3.23 23.08 -5.40
N ALA A 463 2.16 22.69 -6.07
CA ALA A 463 0.87 22.52 -5.43
C ALA A 463 0.46 21.05 -5.58
N TYR A 464 0.10 20.41 -4.47
CA TYR A 464 -0.17 18.97 -4.43
C TYR A 464 -1.41 18.63 -5.24
N TRP A 465 -1.27 17.66 -6.14
CA TRP A 465 -2.43 17.01 -6.74
C TRP A 465 -3.01 16.06 -5.70
N GLY A 466 -4.25 16.31 -5.28
CA GLY A 466 -4.91 15.44 -4.31
C GLY A 466 -5.19 14.06 -4.90
N ILE A 467 -5.33 13.07 -4.01
CA ILE A 467 -5.72 11.70 -4.35
C ILE A 467 -7.19 11.54 -4.76
N LYS A 468 -8.02 12.55 -4.51
CA LYS A 468 -9.44 12.54 -4.85
C LYS A 468 -9.68 13.15 -6.20
N ASN A 469 -10.13 12.33 -7.14
CA ASN A 469 -10.60 12.83 -8.42
C ASN A 469 -11.94 13.57 -8.26
N LYS A 470 -12.13 14.61 -9.09
CA LYS A 470 -13.36 15.41 -9.18
C LYS A 470 -14.51 14.59 -9.79
N TYR A 471 -14.19 13.76 -10.77
CA TYR A 471 -15.15 12.91 -11.46
C TYR A 471 -14.94 11.44 -11.11
N LYS A 472 -16.04 10.69 -11.12
CA LYS A 472 -15.99 9.25 -10.95
C LYS A 472 -15.30 8.59 -12.14
N VAL A 473 -14.64 7.46 -11.91
CA VAL A 473 -14.16 6.59 -12.98
C VAL A 473 -15.31 6.20 -13.91
N LYS A 474 -15.01 6.10 -15.20
CA LYS A 474 -15.89 5.47 -16.17
C LYS A 474 -15.62 3.98 -16.17
N PHE A 475 -16.64 3.17 -16.00
CA PHE A 475 -16.51 1.72 -15.95
C PHE A 475 -17.51 1.00 -16.87
N GLU A 476 -17.15 -0.22 -17.25
CA GLU A 476 -17.99 -1.15 -17.99
C GLU A 476 -18.78 -2.00 -16.99
N GLY A 477 -20.10 -2.09 -17.15
CA GLY A 477 -20.98 -2.83 -16.24
C GLY A 477 -22.13 -1.98 -15.70
N ASN A 478 -22.83 -2.53 -14.70
CA ASN A 478 -23.95 -1.88 -14.00
C ASN A 478 -23.50 -1.28 -12.67
N ASP A 479 -22.57 -1.93 -11.95
CA ASP A 479 -22.15 -1.53 -10.61
C ASP A 479 -20.68 -1.89 -10.36
N PHE A 480 -19.85 -0.86 -10.16
CA PHE A 480 -18.42 -0.98 -9.92
C PHE A 480 -18.06 -1.92 -8.75
N PHE A 481 -18.91 -1.98 -7.72
CA PHE A 481 -18.64 -2.70 -6.48
C PHE A 481 -19.34 -4.07 -6.41
N LYS A 482 -20.21 -4.41 -7.38
CA LYS A 482 -20.98 -5.66 -7.35
C LYS A 482 -20.74 -6.56 -8.56
N ASP A 483 -20.37 -6.01 -9.70
CA ASP A 483 -20.10 -6.83 -10.88
C ASP A 483 -18.80 -7.64 -10.68
N ASP A 484 -18.79 -8.92 -11.03
CA ASP A 484 -17.67 -9.83 -10.73
C ASP A 484 -16.31 -9.35 -11.27
N GLN A 485 -16.33 -8.77 -12.47
CA GLN A 485 -15.19 -8.11 -13.12
C GLN A 485 -15.64 -6.83 -13.78
N VAL A 486 -14.93 -5.75 -13.49
CA VAL A 486 -15.22 -4.39 -13.94
C VAL A 486 -13.97 -3.80 -14.56
N ARG A 487 -14.05 -3.44 -15.84
CA ARG A 487 -13.01 -2.61 -16.47
C ARG A 487 -13.32 -1.15 -16.22
N PHE A 488 -12.32 -0.36 -15.86
CA PHE A 488 -12.51 1.06 -15.57
C PHE A 488 -11.37 1.95 -16.08
N THR A 489 -11.69 3.23 -16.25
CA THR A 489 -10.82 4.27 -16.80
C THR A 489 -11.09 5.59 -16.12
N TYR A 490 -10.10 6.49 -16.11
CA TYR A 490 -10.25 7.86 -15.65
C TYR A 490 -10.45 8.76 -16.87
N PRO A 491 -11.70 9.06 -17.27
CA PRO A 491 -11.92 9.97 -18.39
C PRO A 491 -11.41 11.37 -18.02
N ASP A 492 -10.86 12.08 -19.01
CA ASP A 492 -10.53 13.50 -18.90
C ASP A 492 -9.34 13.89 -17.99
N LEU A 493 -8.41 12.98 -17.67
CA LEU A 493 -7.17 13.31 -16.93
C LEU A 493 -6.41 14.52 -17.52
N ASP A 494 -6.39 14.66 -18.85
CA ASP A 494 -5.73 15.78 -19.54
C ASP A 494 -6.56 17.09 -19.55
N LYS A 495 -7.86 17.05 -19.23
CA LYS A 495 -8.75 18.24 -19.17
C LYS A 495 -9.08 18.68 -17.73
N GLU A 496 -8.80 17.83 -16.75
CA GLU A 496 -9.01 18.11 -15.35
C GLU A 496 -8.06 19.21 -14.83
N ASP A 497 -8.41 19.79 -13.69
CA ASP A 497 -7.77 20.95 -13.05
C ASP A 497 -6.31 20.71 -12.58
N TYR A 498 -5.63 19.68 -13.11
CA TYR A 498 -4.25 19.26 -12.79
C TYR A 498 -3.19 19.81 -13.76
N MET A 499 -3.60 20.27 -14.94
CA MET A 499 -2.68 20.66 -16.03
C MET A 499 -2.83 22.12 -16.48
N GLN A 500 -3.61 22.96 -15.77
CA GLN A 500 -3.78 24.34 -16.23
C GLN A 500 -2.50 25.17 -16.00
N GLU A 501 -2.05 25.85 -17.06
CA GLU A 501 -1.00 26.87 -17.02
C GLU A 501 -1.20 27.86 -15.85
N GLU A 502 -2.45 28.14 -15.47
CA GLU A 502 -2.81 29.02 -14.34
C GLU A 502 -2.44 28.46 -12.95
N TYR A 503 -2.40 27.13 -12.75
CA TYR A 503 -2.01 26.52 -11.46
C TYR A 503 -0.48 26.60 -11.24
N ASN A 504 0.27 26.48 -12.34
CA ASN A 504 1.71 26.71 -12.38
C ASN A 504 2.09 28.21 -12.53
N ALA A 505 1.13 29.09 -12.82
CA ALA A 505 1.37 30.53 -13.02
C ALA A 505 1.54 31.31 -11.71
N ASP A 506 0.88 30.88 -10.62
CA ASP A 506 1.02 31.52 -9.30
C ASP A 506 1.08 30.49 -8.16
N PRO A 507 2.25 29.89 -7.95
CA PRO A 507 2.43 28.92 -6.88
C PRO A 507 2.25 29.48 -5.45
N GLU A 508 2.25 30.81 -5.25
CA GLU A 508 1.98 31.41 -3.95
C GLU A 508 0.50 31.35 -3.58
N LYS A 509 -0.40 31.49 -4.57
CA LYS A 509 -1.84 31.31 -4.36
C LYS A 509 -2.28 29.86 -4.26
N ASN A 510 -1.50 28.93 -4.82
CA ASN A 510 -1.86 27.52 -4.96
C ASN A 510 -1.21 26.59 -3.92
N ASN A 511 -0.40 27.13 -2.99
CA ASN A 511 0.30 26.34 -1.96
C ASN A 511 -0.64 25.62 -0.96
N LYS A 512 -1.94 25.91 -1.01
CA LYS A 512 -3.01 25.32 -0.21
C LYS A 512 -4.22 25.16 -1.12
N PRO A 513 -4.47 23.99 -1.73
CA PRO A 513 -5.72 23.77 -2.44
C PRO A 513 -6.84 24.07 -1.46
N SER A 514 -7.77 24.97 -1.81
CA SER A 514 -8.80 25.46 -0.87
C SER A 514 -9.68 24.36 -0.28
N ASN A 515 -9.60 23.14 -0.83
CA ASN A 515 -10.40 21.97 -0.48
C ASN A 515 -9.56 20.73 -0.04
N TYR A 516 -8.22 20.82 0.03
CA TYR A 516 -7.37 19.70 0.44
C TYR A 516 -6.65 20.05 1.75
N VAL A 517 -7.29 19.70 2.86
CA VAL A 517 -6.71 19.80 4.20
C VAL A 517 -6.20 18.42 4.55
N ILE A 518 -4.87 18.25 4.61
CA ILE A 518 -4.30 17.02 5.15
C ILE A 518 -4.42 17.11 6.67
N PRO A 519 -5.08 16.15 7.35
CA PRO A 519 -5.14 16.16 8.81
C PRO A 519 -3.73 16.20 9.40
N PRO A 520 -3.52 16.92 10.52
CA PRO A 520 -2.24 16.85 11.22
C PRO A 520 -2.05 15.41 11.70
N PHE A 521 -0.81 14.94 11.64
CA PHE A 521 -0.42 13.64 12.15
C PHE A 521 -0.79 13.53 13.61
N LYS A 522 -1.10 12.33 14.10
CA LYS A 522 -1.57 12.20 15.49
C LYS A 522 -0.53 12.67 16.51
N TYR A 523 0.76 12.40 16.27
CA TYR A 523 1.83 12.91 17.12
C TYR A 523 1.95 14.45 17.07
N GLU A 524 1.54 15.11 15.98
CA GLU A 524 1.49 16.57 15.90
C GLU A 524 0.40 17.11 16.83
N LYS A 525 -0.77 16.44 16.88
CA LYS A 525 -1.89 16.78 17.79
C LYS A 525 -1.56 16.54 19.26
N GLU A 526 -0.79 15.51 19.59
CA GLU A 526 -0.37 15.22 20.97
C GLU A 526 0.68 16.20 21.49
N SER A 527 1.56 16.70 20.61
CA SER A 527 2.56 17.70 20.99
C SER A 527 1.99 19.09 21.28
N SER A 528 0.85 19.44 20.67
CA SER A 528 0.19 20.73 20.91
C SER A 528 -0.62 20.76 22.21
N SER A 529 -1.04 19.60 22.73
CA SER A 529 -1.77 19.50 24.00
C SER A 529 -0.87 19.47 25.24
N THR A 530 0.45 19.29 25.09
CA THR A 530 1.39 19.19 26.23
C THR A 530 1.94 20.53 26.72
N THR A 531 1.56 21.66 26.10
CA THR A 531 1.97 22.99 26.56
C THR A 531 0.85 23.63 27.36
N THR A 532 0.69 23.25 28.63
CA THR A 532 0.39 24.10 29.82
C THR A 532 0.00 23.16 30.97
N THR A 533 0.96 22.80 31.81
CA THR A 533 0.66 22.32 33.17
C THR A 533 1.72 22.86 34.13
N THR A 534 1.47 24.05 34.64
CA THR A 534 2.05 24.51 35.91
C THR A 534 0.92 24.47 36.93
N ALA A 535 1.03 23.56 37.90
CA ALA A 535 0.18 23.46 39.08
C ALA A 535 0.98 23.91 40.33
N PRO A 536 0.37 24.08 41.51
CA PRO A 536 -0.13 25.35 42.02
C PRO A 536 0.62 25.81 43.28
N GLU A 537 0.50 27.08 43.66
CA GLU A 537 0.87 27.53 45.01
C GLU A 537 -0.31 28.28 45.65
N GLU A 538 -0.71 27.76 46.81
CA GLU A 538 -1.88 28.15 47.59
C GLU A 538 -1.70 29.53 48.23
N THR A 539 -2.78 30.32 48.30
CA THR A 539 -3.12 30.96 49.58
C THR A 539 -4.62 31.23 49.67
N SER A 540 -5.21 30.58 50.66
CA SER A 540 -6.58 30.73 51.16
C SER A 540 -6.85 32.15 51.70
N THR A 541 -8.02 32.70 51.38
CA THR A 541 -8.98 33.11 52.42
C THR A 541 -10.40 33.17 51.88
N VAL A 542 -11.32 32.66 52.70
CA VAL A 542 -12.75 32.41 52.47
C VAL A 542 -13.56 33.65 52.83
N ALA A 543 -14.55 33.99 52.00
CA ALA A 543 -15.84 34.52 52.47
C ALA A 543 -16.96 34.16 51.48
N THR A 544 -18.01 33.56 52.04
CA THR A 544 -19.19 32.92 51.44
C THR A 544 -20.29 33.93 51.04
N PRO A 545 -21.43 33.52 50.47
CA PRO A 545 -22.00 34.12 49.26
C PRO A 545 -23.17 35.05 49.58
N THR A 546 -23.60 35.84 48.60
CA THR A 546 -24.94 36.42 48.63
C THR A 546 -25.58 36.15 47.28
N ALA A 547 -26.56 35.25 47.28
CA ALA A 547 -27.47 35.06 46.18
C ALA A 547 -28.23 36.36 45.93
N THR A 548 -28.34 36.77 44.67
CA THR A 548 -29.34 37.74 44.23
C THR A 548 -29.85 37.28 42.88
N GLU A 549 -31.17 37.33 42.74
CA GLU A 549 -31.99 36.80 41.65
C GLU A 549 -31.55 37.22 40.25
N ALA A 550 -31.88 36.33 39.31
CA ALA A 550 -31.80 36.50 37.87
C ALA A 550 -32.53 37.76 37.36
N PRO A 551 -31.97 38.37 36.29
CA PRO A 551 -32.77 38.76 35.16
C PRO A 551 -32.22 38.22 33.83
N LYS A 552 -33.13 38.20 32.85
CA LYS A 552 -33.05 37.64 31.50
C LYS A 552 -32.03 38.35 30.61
N GLU A 553 -30.86 37.79 30.34
CA GLU A 553 -30.01 38.14 29.17
C GLU A 553 -29.18 36.92 28.79
N CYS A 554 -28.99 36.63 27.50
CA CYS A 554 -28.33 35.39 27.12
C CYS A 554 -26.82 35.44 27.38
N TRP A 555 -26.29 34.28 27.77
CA TRP A 555 -25.00 34.15 28.42
C TRP A 555 -23.81 34.41 27.47
N SER A 556 -23.98 34.27 26.15
CA SER A 556 -22.91 34.42 25.16
C SER A 556 -22.46 35.85 24.94
N GLU A 557 -23.29 36.84 25.29
CA GLU A 557 -22.96 38.25 25.13
C GLU A 557 -21.77 38.66 26.00
N ALA A 558 -21.58 37.99 27.14
CA ALA A 558 -20.41 38.17 28.01
C ALA A 558 -19.08 37.80 27.31
N PHE A 559 -19.14 36.96 26.28
CA PHE A 559 -18.00 36.52 25.47
C PHE A 559 -17.92 37.26 24.12
N GLY A 560 -18.79 38.26 23.90
CA GLY A 560 -18.81 39.07 22.68
C GLY A 560 -19.60 38.48 21.51
N TYR A 561 -20.43 37.45 21.76
CA TYR A 561 -21.28 36.82 20.74
C TYR A 561 -22.77 37.11 20.99
N PRO A 562 -23.55 37.45 19.96
CA PRO A 562 -24.97 37.76 20.11
C PRO A 562 -25.78 36.53 20.54
N CYS A 563 -27.01 36.75 21.00
CA CYS A 563 -27.96 35.66 21.24
C CYS A 563 -28.57 35.17 19.93
N CYS A 564 -28.90 33.88 19.86
CA CYS A 564 -29.67 33.39 18.73
C CYS A 564 -31.12 33.90 18.85
N GLU A 565 -31.57 34.64 17.84
CA GLU A 565 -32.89 35.27 17.78
C GLU A 565 -33.92 34.38 17.08
N THR A 566 -33.49 33.55 16.12
CA THR A 566 -34.39 32.80 15.23
C THR A 566 -34.24 31.29 15.29
N SER A 567 -33.07 30.79 15.72
CA SER A 567 -32.78 29.36 15.80
C SER A 567 -32.49 28.90 17.23
N CYS A 568 -33.11 27.79 17.62
CA CYS A 568 -32.76 27.03 18.83
C CYS A 568 -31.92 25.78 18.50
N HIS A 569 -31.37 25.68 17.28
CA HIS A 569 -30.57 24.54 16.86
C HIS A 569 -29.13 24.65 17.39
N ILE A 570 -28.74 23.66 18.19
CA ILE A 570 -27.44 23.60 18.84
C ILE A 570 -26.44 22.99 17.87
N TYR A 571 -25.50 23.81 17.39
CA TYR A 571 -24.38 23.37 16.55
C TYR A 571 -23.22 22.83 17.36
N GLU A 572 -23.01 23.38 18.56
CA GLU A 572 -21.91 23.02 19.45
C GLU A 572 -22.28 23.26 20.91
N THR A 573 -21.65 22.55 21.85
CA THR A 573 -21.84 22.75 23.29
C THR A 573 -20.50 22.62 23.98
N ASP A 574 -20.15 23.61 24.79
CA ASP A 574 -18.91 23.65 25.55
C ASP A 574 -19.17 23.91 27.05
N GLU A 575 -18.11 24.27 27.79
CA GLU A 575 -18.18 24.54 29.23
C GLU A 575 -18.96 25.84 29.55
N ASP A 576 -19.12 26.74 28.58
CA ASP A 576 -19.79 28.03 28.74
C ASP A 576 -21.28 27.95 28.37
N GLY A 577 -21.66 27.11 27.40
CA GLY A 577 -23.06 26.77 27.12
C GLY A 577 -23.34 26.15 25.74
N GLU A 578 -24.60 26.21 25.30
CA GLU A 578 -25.05 25.69 24.00
C GLU A 578 -24.98 26.79 22.91
N TRP A 579 -24.27 26.53 21.83
CA TRP A 579 -24.01 27.49 20.74
C TRP A 579 -24.84 27.17 19.49
N GLY A 580 -25.39 28.21 18.86
CA GLY A 580 -26.06 28.19 17.58
C GLY A 580 -25.30 28.97 16.51
N TYR A 581 -25.70 28.80 15.26
CA TYR A 581 -25.12 29.51 14.11
C TYR A 581 -26.25 30.00 13.19
N GLU A 582 -26.43 31.32 13.11
CA GLU A 582 -27.42 31.99 12.25
C GLU A 582 -26.81 33.24 11.62
N ASP A 583 -27.32 33.68 10.47
CA ASP A 583 -26.84 34.88 9.73
C ASP A 583 -25.31 35.00 9.58
N HIS A 584 -24.64 33.85 9.43
CA HIS A 584 -23.20 33.69 9.24
C HIS A 584 -22.34 34.11 10.45
N HIS A 585 -22.90 34.06 11.66
CA HIS A 585 -22.16 34.24 12.90
C HIS A 585 -22.57 33.22 13.99
N TRP A 586 -21.66 32.98 14.93
CA TRP A 586 -21.96 32.22 16.13
C TRP A 586 -22.80 33.04 17.11
N CYS A 587 -23.74 32.37 17.77
CA CYS A 587 -24.63 32.96 18.76
C CYS A 587 -24.88 32.00 19.93
N GLY A 588 -25.16 32.51 21.13
CA GLY A 588 -25.52 31.67 22.26
C GLY A 588 -27.00 31.30 22.23
N ILE A 589 -27.31 30.03 22.46
CA ILE A 589 -28.69 29.54 22.55
C ILE A 589 -29.31 30.09 23.84
N PRO A 590 -30.40 30.90 23.75
CA PRO A 590 -31.00 31.49 24.93
C PRO A 590 -31.76 30.43 25.73
N SER A 591 -31.82 30.60 27.06
CA SER A 591 -32.53 29.69 27.96
C SER A 591 -34.04 29.59 27.68
N THR A 592 -34.61 30.50 26.88
CA THR A 592 -35.99 30.43 26.39
C THR A 592 -36.23 29.30 25.40
N CYS A 593 -35.18 28.74 24.79
CA CYS A 593 -35.24 27.54 23.96
C CYS A 593 -35.54 26.25 24.77
N ALA A 594 -35.49 26.31 26.10
CA ALA A 594 -35.72 25.16 26.98
C ALA A 594 -37.20 24.73 27.07
N ASP A 595 -38.15 25.55 26.62
CA ASP A 595 -39.60 25.34 26.79
C ASP A 595 -40.35 25.14 25.47
N ASN A 596 -39.90 24.24 24.59
CA ASN A 596 -40.68 23.89 23.39
C ASN A 596 -41.26 22.47 23.43
N LYS A 597 -42.59 22.40 23.32
CA LYS A 597 -43.44 21.19 23.32
C LYS A 597 -43.22 20.26 22.13
N CYS A 598 -42.23 20.55 21.30
CA CYS A 598 -42.10 19.97 19.98
C CYS A 598 -40.71 19.43 19.73
N TRP A 599 -40.65 18.14 19.45
CA TRP A 599 -39.41 17.39 19.41
C TRP A 599 -38.58 17.66 18.14
N SER A 600 -39.22 18.02 17.03
CA SER A 600 -38.55 18.26 15.74
C SER A 600 -37.82 19.59 15.67
N GLU A 601 -38.21 20.57 16.51
CA GLU A 601 -37.58 21.90 16.51
C GLU A 601 -36.12 21.83 16.95
N LYS A 602 -35.78 20.88 17.82
CA LYS A 602 -34.39 20.58 18.18
C LYS A 602 -33.54 20.09 17.01
N LEU A 603 -34.19 19.50 16.01
CA LEU A 603 -33.57 19.01 14.78
C LEU A 603 -33.60 20.07 13.65
N GLY A 604 -34.06 21.29 13.94
CA GLY A 604 -34.14 22.38 12.97
C GLY A 604 -35.42 22.38 12.11
N TYR A 605 -36.45 21.63 12.49
CA TYR A 605 -37.71 21.53 11.74
C TYR A 605 -38.92 21.96 12.58
N PRO A 606 -39.84 22.77 12.03
CA PRO A 606 -41.02 23.26 12.77
C PRO A 606 -41.97 22.12 13.16
N CYS A 607 -42.92 22.40 14.05
CA CYS A 607 -44.01 21.47 14.36
C CYS A 607 -45.08 21.50 13.27
N CYS A 608 -45.76 20.38 13.07
CA CYS A 608 -46.96 20.39 12.24
C CYS A 608 -48.11 21.08 13.00
N GLU A 609 -48.62 22.18 12.46
CA GLU A 609 -49.72 22.98 12.98
C GLU A 609 -51.08 22.30 12.76
N THR A 610 -51.24 21.58 11.65
CA THR A 610 -52.54 21.01 11.24
C THR A 610 -52.46 19.58 10.71
N SER A 611 -51.28 19.12 10.30
CA SER A 611 -51.11 17.78 9.74
C SER A 611 -50.96 16.70 10.81
N CYS A 612 -51.81 15.68 10.71
CA CYS A 612 -51.74 14.43 11.49
C CYS A 612 -51.31 13.23 10.65
N TYR A 613 -50.95 13.45 9.39
CA TYR A 613 -50.60 12.39 8.46
C TYR A 613 -49.08 12.23 8.41
N ALA A 614 -48.59 11.11 8.93
CA ALA A 614 -47.17 10.78 8.94
C ALA A 614 -46.72 10.27 7.56
N TYR A 615 -45.82 11.03 6.93
CA TYR A 615 -45.15 10.62 5.68
C TYR A 615 -43.97 9.70 5.96
N GLU A 616 -43.29 9.91 7.10
CA GLU A 616 -42.19 9.08 7.57
C GLU A 616 -42.22 9.02 9.10
N THR A 617 -41.62 8.00 9.70
CA THR A 617 -41.46 7.92 11.16
C THR A 617 -40.13 7.26 11.45
N ASP A 618 -39.28 7.95 12.20
CA ASP A 618 -37.94 7.51 12.55
C ASP A 618 -37.77 7.39 14.07
N ALA A 619 -36.52 7.29 14.53
CA ALA A 619 -36.19 7.19 15.95
C ALA A 619 -36.53 8.46 16.75
N ASN A 620 -36.73 9.61 16.09
CA ASN A 620 -37.00 10.90 16.71
C ASN A 620 -38.51 11.17 16.85
N GLY A 621 -39.30 10.74 15.87
CA GLY A 621 -40.76 10.85 15.91
C GLY A 621 -41.43 10.71 14.55
N ALA A 622 -42.72 11.07 14.48
CA ALA A 622 -43.50 11.00 13.24
C ALA A 622 -43.41 12.30 12.45
N TRP A 623 -42.96 12.24 11.21
CA TRP A 623 -42.71 13.39 10.34
C TRP A 623 -43.90 13.65 9.41
N GLY A 624 -44.35 14.91 9.39
CA GLY A 624 -45.34 15.45 8.48
C GLY A 624 -44.70 16.38 7.44
N TYR A 625 -45.46 16.75 6.42
CA TYR A 625 -45.04 17.72 5.41
C TYR A 625 -46.19 18.72 5.18
N GLU A 626 -45.99 19.98 5.59
CA GLU A 626 -46.96 21.07 5.43
C GLU A 626 -46.24 22.36 5.07
N ASN A 627 -46.93 23.32 4.43
CA ASN A 627 -46.37 24.61 4.03
C ASN A 627 -45.00 24.53 3.32
N ASN A 628 -44.82 23.48 2.50
CA ASN A 628 -43.63 23.20 1.70
C ASN A 628 -42.33 22.92 2.51
N HIS A 629 -42.45 22.44 3.75
CA HIS A 629 -41.32 21.99 4.57
C HIS A 629 -41.68 20.74 5.39
N TRP A 630 -40.64 20.05 5.88
CA TRP A 630 -40.80 18.94 6.83
C TRP A 630 -41.09 19.48 8.23
N CYS A 631 -42.02 18.82 8.94
CA CYS A 631 -42.43 19.21 10.29
C CYS A 631 -42.59 17.98 11.20
N GLY A 632 -42.42 18.16 12.52
CA GLY A 632 -42.66 17.12 13.52
C GLY A 632 -44.11 17.06 13.97
N ILE A 633 -44.74 15.90 13.88
CA ILE A 633 -46.13 15.69 14.31
C ILE A 633 -46.17 15.55 15.84
N LEU A 634 -47.04 16.34 16.47
CA LEU A 634 -47.35 16.24 17.90
C LEU A 634 -48.62 15.42 18.11
N LYS A 635 -48.55 14.49 19.05
CA LYS A 635 -49.68 13.64 19.44
C LYS A 635 -50.82 14.39 20.13
N GLU A 636 -50.68 15.71 20.34
CA GLU A 636 -51.70 16.59 20.91
C GLU A 636 -52.47 17.36 19.83
N ASN A 637 -51.90 17.48 18.63
CA ASN A 637 -52.53 18.11 17.46
C ASN A 637 -53.39 17.09 16.68
N CYS A 638 -53.44 15.85 17.18
CA CYS A 638 -54.09 14.65 16.69
C CYS A 638 -54.69 13.88 17.88
#